data_AF-A0A2E7RSW4-F1
#
_entry.id   AF-A0A2E7RSW4-F1
#
_cell.length_a   1.000
_cell.length_b   1.000
_cell.length_c   1.000
_cell.angle_alpha   90.00
_cell.angle_beta   90.00
_cell.angle_gamma   90.00
#
_symmetry.space_group_name_H-M   'P 1'
#
loop_
_entity.id
_entity.type
_entity.pdbx_description
1 polymer ?
#
loop_
_entity_poly.entity_id
_entity_poly.type
_entity_poly.pdbx_seq_one_letter_code
_entity_poly.pdbx_strand_id
1 'polypeptide(L)'
;MVDSVLLPPPPHRADGLRPGGWWTRRGDRILCDLCPRECLLKEGDRGFCFVRQNVDGEMVLTTYGRSTGFCIDPIEKKPLNHFLPGTAVLSFGTAGCNLGCKFCQNWSISKSREIQRLSERATPEAIAEAAVATGCRSVAFTYNDPVIWAEYAIDAAEACHQRGLKTVAVTAGYISDVAREPVFECFDAANVDLKAFTELFYQHLTLSHLQPVLDTLTWLKHETDIWFEITNLLIPDENDGPDELQKMCDWILEHLGDSVPVHFTAFHPDFRMQDKPRTPHETLIAAREIALATGLKYAYVGNVNDAARQSTFCPNCRELLIERDWHELGTWNLDDGDCRFCGTALDGLFEARPGDWGRKRQTVDMSKYALPIVSTDNGSDAKHIDAVFTQGISSMVQKPPEPADERTLDDQQQRAIVDAAAAAVEAAVLGHPLEWPDPDLGGTAARILSGAFVSLKRSGQLRSCMGLQGQSIRLDEALQRAARNAAREDPRFPPISPSELDQLDMEVWLLHDPEEVTERGEDRIAKVTIGRHGLQVFQGINRGLLLPGVATDNNWDAETFLDQVCIKAGLPPTAWRDDATQLFTFDGDCLRGRVCTTPVSATTRGFGGSQVAAYADFCNANIKALLTGGVTSPYLPGALDGEVQGLLLQTNWMGNARPVVQGRLTLNTGMPLQATLFELVQEIAGRLQRQIGPRQQVGLTTDLLILDDAAMHGSTDAIRLDGAERGQRAIVVTSSDRFSLHWDRNTTPDQLVDRCLADIDLPASTRGVVYSLRGAGTADTFSMRRVPQAVIRSGGRPPGVAGRFYPDDPDKLAQQVQACFADAARAGTSSTGQAWPAAMVPHAGLRFSGAVAAGTLSLLEIPESVIIFGPKHTRHGVPWAVAPHDSWQLPGGDMAGDPDLARLLAEAIPGLELDAEAHSQEHAIEVELPLIRHLAPEAKIVGVVVGNGDLDSCRGFAENLAVVLDQLDTPPLLLISSDMNHFATDSENRRLDELALRAMETLDPSRLLRTVRENNISMCGVLPAVIVMETLIRRGALSQHLRTGYATSAETTGDSSRVVGYAGMLLG
;
A
#
# COMPACT_ATOMS: atom_id res chain seq x y z
N MET A 1 12.89 -27.21 42.03
CA MET A 1 11.77 -27.68 41.21
C MET A 1 11.57 -26.62 40.14
N VAL A 2 11.57 -27.01 38.87
CA VAL A 2 11.29 -26.11 37.75
C VAL A 2 9.77 -26.03 37.69
N ASP A 3 9.18 -24.91 38.10
CA ASP A 3 7.74 -24.72 37.98
C ASP A 3 7.43 -24.47 36.49
N SER A 4 7.09 -25.54 35.77
CA SER A 4 6.53 -25.45 34.43
C SER A 4 5.05 -25.09 34.54
N VAL A 5 4.66 -23.97 33.95
CA VAL A 5 3.25 -23.56 33.90
C VAL A 5 2.65 -24.12 32.61
N LEU A 6 1.96 -25.26 32.75
CA LEU A 6 1.12 -25.85 31.71
C LEU A 6 -0.32 -25.35 31.88
N LEU A 7 -1.05 -25.31 30.76
CA LEU A 7 -2.31 -24.59 30.61
C LEU A 7 -3.56 -25.44 30.64
N PRO A 8 -4.75 -24.80 30.88
CA PRO A 8 -4.95 -23.33 30.96
C PRO A 8 -4.77 -22.69 32.35
N PRO A 9 -4.35 -21.41 32.41
CA PRO A 9 -4.08 -20.67 33.65
C PRO A 9 -5.39 -19.98 34.09
N PRO A 10 -5.46 -19.37 35.28
CA PRO A 10 -6.64 -18.59 35.67
C PRO A 10 -6.98 -17.50 34.64
N PRO A 11 -8.28 -17.19 34.46
CA PRO A 11 -8.78 -16.52 33.26
C PRO A 11 -8.35 -15.05 33.11
N HIS A 12 -8.05 -14.35 34.19
CA HIS A 12 -7.59 -12.96 34.13
C HIS A 12 -6.64 -12.64 35.28
N ARG A 13 -5.58 -11.88 34.99
CA ARG A 13 -4.80 -11.17 36.00
C ARG A 13 -5.58 -9.97 36.53
N ALA A 14 -5.18 -9.46 37.69
CA ALA A 14 -5.77 -8.27 38.29
C ALA A 14 -5.63 -7.02 37.40
N ASP A 15 -4.67 -7.03 36.46
CA ASP A 15 -4.43 -5.97 35.46
C ASP A 15 -5.27 -6.14 34.17
N GLY A 16 -6.11 -7.16 34.08
CA GLY A 16 -6.96 -7.46 32.91
C GLY A 16 -6.25 -8.18 31.76
N LEU A 17 -4.95 -8.47 31.86
CA LEU A 17 -4.22 -9.26 30.86
C LEU A 17 -4.54 -10.75 30.99
N ARG A 18 -4.52 -11.47 29.87
CA ARG A 18 -4.68 -12.93 29.84
C ARG A 18 -3.31 -13.59 30.07
N PRO A 19 -3.14 -14.41 31.12
CA PRO A 19 -1.91 -15.19 31.27
C PRO A 19 -1.77 -16.20 30.13
N GLY A 20 -0.56 -16.36 29.63
CA GLY A 20 -0.18 -17.45 28.74
C GLY A 20 0.52 -18.55 29.52
N GLY A 21 0.54 -19.76 28.97
CA GLY A 21 1.37 -20.84 29.52
C GLY A 21 2.28 -21.47 28.51
N TRP A 22 2.65 -22.71 28.77
CA TRP A 22 3.80 -23.37 28.14
C TRP A 22 5.04 -22.49 28.29
N TRP A 23 5.42 -22.25 29.55
CA TRP A 23 6.68 -21.59 29.86
C TRP A 23 7.27 -22.12 31.17
N THR A 24 8.58 -21.99 31.29
CA THR A 24 9.34 -22.36 32.49
C THR A 24 10.19 -21.21 32.97
N ARG A 25 10.26 -21.02 34.28
CA ARG A 25 11.17 -20.01 34.86
C ARG A 25 12.62 -20.48 34.76
N ARG A 26 13.51 -19.58 34.34
CA ARG A 26 14.97 -19.77 34.20
C ARG A 26 15.69 -18.55 34.80
N GLY A 27 15.89 -18.57 36.11
CA GLY A 27 16.48 -17.43 36.83
C GLY A 27 15.55 -16.23 36.83
N ASP A 28 16.03 -15.10 36.32
CA ASP A 28 15.30 -13.83 36.12
C ASP A 28 14.50 -13.77 34.80
N ARG A 29 14.45 -14.89 34.06
CA ARG A 29 13.81 -14.98 32.74
C ARG A 29 12.75 -16.07 32.69
N ILE A 30 11.91 -16.00 31.67
CA ILE A 30 10.97 -17.07 31.30
C ILE A 30 11.38 -17.67 29.96
N LEU A 31 11.36 -19.00 29.85
CA LEU A 31 11.53 -19.72 28.60
C LEU A 31 10.15 -20.07 28.06
N CYS A 32 9.82 -19.64 26.85
CA CYS A 32 8.57 -19.98 26.18
C CYS A 32 8.69 -21.37 25.52
N ASP A 33 7.98 -22.35 26.06
CA ASP A 33 8.01 -23.76 25.66
C ASP A 33 6.86 -24.11 24.68
N LEU A 34 6.08 -23.13 24.20
CA LEU A 34 4.94 -23.34 23.28
C LEU A 34 5.35 -23.89 21.91
N CYS A 35 6.44 -23.37 21.35
CA CYS A 35 6.89 -23.73 20.01
C CYS A 35 8.41 -23.96 20.00
N PRO A 36 8.96 -24.62 18.97
CA PRO A 36 10.37 -25.01 18.92
C PRO A 36 11.36 -23.83 18.91
N ARG A 37 10.89 -22.57 18.96
CA ARG A 37 11.75 -21.39 19.09
C ARG A 37 12.34 -21.20 20.48
N GLU A 38 11.70 -21.73 21.52
CA GLU A 38 12.24 -21.69 22.89
C GLU A 38 12.70 -20.28 23.31
N CYS A 39 11.83 -19.27 23.11
CA CYS A 39 12.19 -17.87 23.33
C CYS A 39 12.50 -17.62 24.81
N LEU A 40 13.71 -17.15 25.14
CA LEU A 40 14.14 -16.81 26.50
C LEU A 40 13.96 -15.31 26.77
N LEU A 41 12.92 -14.95 27.52
CA LEU A 41 12.40 -13.59 27.70
C LEU A 41 12.72 -13.02 29.08
N LYS A 42 13.34 -11.83 29.14
CA LYS A 42 13.43 -11.01 30.37
C LYS A 42 12.12 -10.24 30.59
N GLU A 43 11.99 -9.62 31.75
CA GLU A 43 10.86 -8.71 32.04
C GLU A 43 10.67 -7.69 30.91
N GLY A 44 9.44 -7.58 30.40
CA GLY A 44 9.08 -6.71 29.29
C GLY A 44 9.36 -7.27 27.88
N ASP A 45 10.20 -8.31 27.74
CA ASP A 45 10.53 -8.89 26.42
C ASP A 45 9.32 -9.61 25.81
N ARG A 46 9.21 -9.53 24.48
CA ARG A 46 8.26 -10.31 23.67
C ARG A 46 8.95 -11.46 22.95
N GLY A 47 8.24 -12.57 22.82
CA GLY A 47 8.63 -13.68 21.95
C GLY A 47 8.74 -13.26 20.50
N PHE A 48 9.41 -14.09 19.68
CA PHE A 48 9.56 -13.85 18.24
C PHE A 48 8.23 -13.58 17.54
N CYS A 49 7.14 -14.18 18.02
CA CYS A 49 5.80 -14.01 17.48
C CYS A 49 5.16 -12.65 17.78
N PHE A 50 5.73 -11.84 18.66
CA PHE A 50 5.18 -10.59 19.21
C PHE A 50 3.88 -10.70 20.01
N VAL A 51 3.26 -11.88 20.08
CA VAL A 51 2.02 -12.12 20.84
C VAL A 51 2.27 -12.35 22.33
N ARG A 52 3.36 -13.04 22.65
CA ARG A 52 3.66 -13.52 24.01
C ARG A 52 4.70 -12.62 24.67
N GLN A 53 4.39 -12.09 25.84
CA GLN A 53 5.25 -11.14 26.57
C GLN A 53 5.49 -11.60 28.00
N ASN A 54 6.69 -11.35 28.53
CA ASN A 54 6.96 -11.50 29.96
C ASN A 54 6.54 -10.23 30.70
N VAL A 55 5.59 -10.35 31.63
CA VAL A 55 5.11 -9.26 32.49
C VAL A 55 5.04 -9.74 33.94
N ASP A 56 5.76 -9.06 34.82
CA ASP A 56 5.98 -9.41 36.23
C ASP A 56 6.49 -10.84 36.44
N GLY A 57 7.36 -11.30 35.54
CA GLY A 57 7.92 -12.64 35.57
C GLY A 57 6.94 -13.77 35.24
N GLU A 58 5.82 -13.46 34.58
CA GLU A 58 4.83 -14.40 34.03
C GLU A 58 4.60 -14.14 32.54
N MET A 59 4.24 -15.19 31.79
CA MET A 59 3.85 -15.03 30.39
C MET A 59 2.43 -14.46 30.29
N VAL A 60 2.22 -13.47 29.42
CA VAL A 60 0.91 -12.92 29.08
C VAL A 60 0.71 -12.84 27.56
N LEU A 61 -0.54 -12.88 27.12
CA LEU A 61 -0.95 -12.73 25.72
C LEU A 61 -1.39 -11.30 25.43
N THR A 62 -0.77 -10.69 24.44
CA THR A 62 -1.06 -9.31 24.03
C THR A 62 -2.20 -9.19 23.02
N THR A 63 -2.66 -10.31 22.46
CA THR A 63 -3.71 -10.37 21.41
C THR A 63 -5.00 -11.05 21.84
N TYR A 64 -5.12 -11.54 23.08
CA TYR A 64 -6.31 -12.28 23.50
C TYR A 64 -7.59 -11.43 23.36
N GLY A 65 -8.61 -11.98 22.71
CA GLY A 65 -9.86 -11.28 22.42
C GLY A 65 -9.75 -10.17 21.37
N ARG A 66 -8.63 -10.11 20.63
CA ARG A 66 -8.36 -9.15 19.56
C ARG A 66 -7.95 -9.86 18.28
N SER A 67 -8.71 -9.67 17.21
CA SER A 67 -8.52 -10.39 15.97
C SER A 67 -8.67 -9.53 14.74
N THR A 68 -8.03 -9.95 13.66
CA THR A 68 -8.01 -9.25 12.37
C THR A 68 -8.72 -10.08 11.31
N GLY A 69 -9.37 -9.41 10.36
CA GLY A 69 -9.74 -10.00 9.08
C GLY A 69 -10.94 -10.94 9.08
N PHE A 70 -11.93 -10.73 9.95
CA PHE A 70 -13.15 -11.54 10.00
C PHE A 70 -13.86 -11.62 8.65
N CYS A 71 -13.85 -12.79 8.04
CA CYS A 71 -14.37 -13.00 6.69
C CYS A 71 -14.89 -14.41 6.51
N ILE A 72 -16.08 -14.53 5.94
CA ILE A 72 -16.65 -15.78 5.49
C ILE A 72 -16.16 -16.03 4.06
N ASP A 73 -15.56 -17.20 3.88
CA ASP A 73 -15.05 -17.70 2.61
C ASP A 73 -15.56 -19.15 2.42
N PRO A 74 -15.49 -19.71 1.20
CA PRO A 74 -15.67 -21.15 1.00
C PRO A 74 -14.56 -21.94 1.69
N ILE A 75 -14.88 -23.15 2.16
CA ILE A 75 -13.90 -24.03 2.83
C ILE A 75 -12.72 -24.39 1.93
N GLU A 76 -12.93 -24.47 0.60
CA GLU A 76 -11.89 -24.72 -0.41
C GLU A 76 -10.77 -23.67 -0.38
N LYS A 77 -11.06 -22.45 0.11
CA LYS A 77 -10.05 -21.39 0.28
C LYS A 77 -9.13 -21.65 1.47
N LYS A 78 -9.51 -22.55 2.39
CA LYS A 78 -8.69 -23.06 3.50
C LYS A 78 -8.31 -24.49 3.12
N PRO A 79 -7.37 -24.69 2.18
CA PRO A 79 -7.30 -25.83 1.25
C PRO A 79 -7.70 -27.20 1.86
N LEU A 80 -9.02 -27.42 1.95
CA LEU A 80 -9.66 -28.53 2.62
C LEU A 80 -10.75 -29.04 1.69
N ASN A 81 -10.33 -29.78 0.67
CA ASN A 81 -11.24 -30.27 -0.36
C ASN A 81 -12.10 -31.44 0.15
N HIS A 82 -11.71 -32.06 1.26
CA HIS A 82 -12.32 -33.28 1.82
C HIS A 82 -12.91 -33.03 3.21
N PHE A 83 -13.17 -31.76 3.58
CA PHE A 83 -13.83 -31.40 4.83
C PHE A 83 -14.97 -30.42 4.57
N LEU A 84 -16.21 -30.92 4.64
CA LEU A 84 -17.45 -30.15 4.41
C LEU A 84 -17.45 -29.30 3.11
N PRO A 85 -17.19 -29.88 1.92
CA PRO A 85 -17.02 -29.12 0.68
C PRO A 85 -18.23 -28.23 0.34
N GLY A 86 -17.95 -27.02 -0.16
CA GLY A 86 -18.94 -26.02 -0.58
C GLY A 86 -19.59 -25.25 0.57
N THR A 87 -19.25 -25.57 1.83
CA THR A 87 -19.82 -24.88 3.01
C THR A 87 -19.10 -23.56 3.30
N ALA A 88 -19.80 -22.68 4.01
CA ALA A 88 -19.28 -21.39 4.46
C ALA A 88 -18.45 -21.55 5.75
N VAL A 89 -17.26 -20.97 5.78
CA VAL A 89 -16.36 -20.96 6.95
C VAL A 89 -16.03 -19.52 7.39
N LEU A 90 -16.28 -19.19 8.66
CA LEU A 90 -15.88 -17.90 9.23
C LEU A 90 -14.38 -17.94 9.55
N SER A 91 -13.60 -17.05 8.95
CA SER A 91 -12.13 -17.01 9.07
C SER A 91 -11.67 -15.81 9.88
N PHE A 92 -10.68 -16.01 10.76
CA PHE A 92 -10.04 -14.91 11.50
C PHE A 92 -8.61 -15.25 11.94
N GLY A 93 -7.83 -14.24 12.32
CA GLY A 93 -6.47 -14.39 12.81
C GLY A 93 -6.06 -13.31 13.81
N THR A 94 -4.82 -13.34 14.28
CA THR A 94 -4.23 -12.26 15.10
C THR A 94 -3.01 -11.65 14.40
N ALA A 95 -2.35 -10.66 14.99
CA ALA A 95 -1.09 -10.12 14.45
C ALA A 95 0.13 -10.89 14.98
N GLY A 96 1.10 -11.15 14.11
CA GLY A 96 2.34 -11.88 14.43
C GLY A 96 2.36 -13.33 13.93
N CYS A 97 3.50 -14.03 14.03
CA CYS A 97 3.67 -15.43 13.60
C CYS A 97 4.93 -16.06 14.23
N ASN A 98 4.93 -17.37 14.48
CA ASN A 98 6.11 -18.13 14.93
C ASN A 98 7.09 -18.46 13.77
N LEU A 99 6.76 -18.19 12.50
CA LEU A 99 7.68 -18.33 11.38
C LEU A 99 8.12 -16.98 10.81
N GLY A 100 9.35 -16.92 10.32
CA GLY A 100 10.01 -15.79 9.68
C GLY A 100 9.87 -15.73 8.15
N CYS A 101 8.85 -16.38 7.56
CA CYS A 101 8.65 -16.51 6.10
C CYS A 101 8.91 -15.21 5.32
N LYS A 102 9.90 -15.21 4.42
CA LYS A 102 10.23 -14.09 3.51
C LYS A 102 9.24 -13.93 2.35
N PHE A 103 8.51 -15.00 2.01
CA PHE A 103 7.52 -15.09 0.93
C PHE A 103 6.06 -14.98 1.43
N CYS A 104 5.83 -14.51 2.66
CA CYS A 104 4.50 -14.58 3.26
C CYS A 104 3.47 -13.74 2.49
N GLN A 105 2.43 -14.39 1.96
CA GLN A 105 1.34 -13.73 1.22
C GLN A 105 0.34 -13.01 2.15
N ASN A 106 0.37 -13.31 3.45
CA ASN A 106 -0.39 -12.62 4.51
C ASN A 106 0.52 -11.75 5.39
N TRP A 107 1.60 -11.18 4.80
CA TRP A 107 2.63 -10.48 5.58
C TRP A 107 2.11 -9.25 6.33
N SER A 108 1.09 -8.56 5.81
CA SER A 108 0.47 -7.39 6.44
C SER A 108 -0.15 -7.70 7.80
N ILE A 109 -0.54 -8.96 8.04
CA ILE A 109 -1.09 -9.46 9.31
C ILE A 109 0.00 -10.20 10.10
N SER A 110 0.66 -11.17 9.48
CA SER A 110 1.61 -12.08 10.15
C SER A 110 2.94 -11.43 10.55
N LYS A 111 3.32 -10.30 9.94
CA LYS A 111 4.55 -9.54 10.25
C LYS A 111 4.27 -8.21 10.95
N SER A 112 3.01 -7.90 11.25
CA SER A 112 2.63 -6.67 11.92
C SER A 112 2.99 -6.70 13.40
N ARG A 113 3.45 -5.56 13.91
CA ARG A 113 3.63 -5.28 15.34
C ARG A 113 2.47 -4.46 15.92
N GLU A 114 1.58 -3.96 15.07
CA GLU A 114 0.51 -3.02 15.39
C GLU A 114 -0.81 -3.75 15.72
N ILE A 115 -0.82 -4.51 16.82
CA ILE A 115 -2.01 -5.26 17.30
C ILE A 115 -3.23 -4.34 17.51
N GLN A 116 -3.03 -3.10 17.96
CA GLN A 116 -4.14 -2.19 18.29
C GLN A 116 -4.80 -1.52 17.08
N ARG A 117 -4.06 -1.34 15.97
CA ARG A 117 -4.56 -0.63 14.79
C ARG A 117 -5.33 -1.54 13.82
N LEU A 118 -5.03 -2.85 13.84
CA LEU A 118 -5.55 -3.81 12.86
C LEU A 118 -6.63 -4.74 13.39
N SER A 119 -6.87 -4.79 14.72
CA SER A 119 -7.70 -5.82 15.35
C SER A 119 -9.01 -5.29 15.95
N GLU A 120 -10.11 -5.99 15.66
CA GLU A 120 -11.42 -5.84 16.30
C GLU A 120 -11.46 -6.66 17.61
N ARG A 121 -12.27 -6.23 18.58
CA ARG A 121 -12.57 -7.05 19.77
C ARG A 121 -13.55 -8.17 19.41
N ALA A 122 -13.19 -9.39 19.75
CA ALA A 122 -14.05 -10.56 19.54
C ALA A 122 -13.86 -11.55 20.68
N THR A 123 -14.89 -11.77 21.49
CA THR A 123 -14.81 -12.85 22.49
C THR A 123 -15.03 -14.21 21.82
N PRO A 124 -14.55 -15.31 22.41
CA PRO A 124 -14.89 -16.67 21.99
C PRO A 124 -16.38 -16.88 21.62
N GLU A 125 -17.28 -16.40 22.48
CA GLU A 125 -18.73 -16.56 22.32
C GLU A 125 -19.26 -15.70 21.17
N ALA A 126 -18.71 -14.50 20.97
CA ALA A 126 -19.09 -13.63 19.87
C ALA A 126 -18.71 -14.26 18.52
N ILE A 127 -17.55 -14.92 18.43
CA ILE A 127 -17.12 -15.63 17.22
C ILE A 127 -18.08 -16.78 16.90
N ALA A 128 -18.42 -17.59 17.90
CA ALA A 128 -19.36 -18.68 17.74
C ALA A 128 -20.76 -18.18 17.35
N GLU A 129 -21.26 -17.11 17.99
CA GLU A 129 -22.54 -16.50 17.65
C GLU A 129 -22.55 -15.96 16.22
N ALA A 130 -21.49 -15.25 15.81
CA ALA A 130 -21.36 -14.71 14.46
C ALA A 130 -21.46 -15.82 13.42
N ALA A 131 -20.70 -16.90 13.60
CA ALA A 131 -20.70 -18.05 12.70
C ALA A 131 -22.07 -18.74 12.62
N VAL A 132 -22.77 -18.93 13.74
CA VAL A 132 -24.15 -19.46 13.74
C VAL A 132 -25.10 -18.52 12.99
N ALA A 133 -25.06 -17.23 13.30
CA ALA A 133 -25.95 -16.23 12.74
C ALA A 133 -25.78 -16.05 11.23
N THR A 134 -24.57 -16.29 10.71
CA THR A 134 -24.27 -16.22 9.27
C THR A 134 -24.39 -17.56 8.56
N GLY A 135 -24.84 -18.61 9.26
CA GLY A 135 -25.06 -19.95 8.69
C GLY A 135 -23.77 -20.70 8.36
N CYS A 136 -22.63 -20.30 8.91
CA CYS A 136 -21.37 -21.02 8.75
C CYS A 136 -21.47 -22.42 9.35
N ARG A 137 -20.75 -23.37 8.77
CA ARG A 137 -20.62 -24.74 9.32
C ARG A 137 -19.38 -24.88 10.19
N SER A 138 -18.38 -24.05 9.92
CA SER A 138 -17.11 -24.07 10.63
C SER A 138 -16.52 -22.69 10.84
N VAL A 139 -15.51 -22.64 11.72
CA VAL A 139 -14.68 -21.47 11.99
C VAL A 139 -13.21 -21.82 11.74
N ALA A 140 -12.52 -21.02 10.92
CA ALA A 140 -11.11 -21.19 10.59
C ALA A 140 -10.21 -20.18 11.31
N PHE A 141 -9.21 -20.72 12.00
CA PHE A 141 -8.18 -20.03 12.75
C PHE A 141 -6.96 -19.92 11.81
N THR A 142 -6.76 -18.74 11.21
CA THR A 142 -5.96 -18.56 9.97
C THR A 142 -5.37 -17.15 9.84
N TYR A 143 -4.91 -16.77 8.64
CA TYR A 143 -4.14 -15.56 8.27
C TYR A 143 -2.75 -15.47 8.89
N ASN A 144 -2.63 -15.89 10.15
CA ASN A 144 -1.39 -16.24 10.83
C ASN A 144 -1.52 -17.61 11.50
N ASP A 145 -0.46 -18.06 12.17
CA ASP A 145 -0.44 -19.39 12.80
C ASP A 145 -1.23 -19.38 14.13
N PRO A 146 -2.25 -20.22 14.34
CA PRO A 146 -3.02 -20.26 15.58
C PRO A 146 -2.21 -20.69 16.81
N VAL A 147 -1.08 -21.38 16.63
CA VAL A 147 -0.22 -21.85 17.73
C VAL A 147 0.21 -20.71 18.65
N ILE A 148 0.55 -19.54 18.09
CA ILE A 148 1.10 -18.42 18.87
C ILE A 148 0.09 -17.75 19.81
N TRP A 149 -1.21 -17.96 19.59
CA TRP A 149 -2.33 -17.48 20.42
C TRP A 149 -3.22 -18.63 20.88
N ALA A 150 -2.61 -19.80 21.12
CA ALA A 150 -3.25 -21.06 21.51
C ALA A 150 -4.41 -20.94 22.51
N GLU A 151 -4.25 -20.17 23.58
CA GLU A 151 -5.27 -20.02 24.63
C GLU A 151 -6.56 -19.44 24.08
N TYR A 152 -6.44 -18.42 23.23
CA TYR A 152 -7.60 -17.80 22.60
C TYR A 152 -8.20 -18.71 21.53
N ALA A 153 -7.37 -19.51 20.86
CA ALA A 153 -7.84 -20.50 19.91
C ALA A 153 -8.67 -21.60 20.60
N ILE A 154 -8.17 -22.14 21.72
CA ILE A 154 -8.85 -23.16 22.54
C ILE A 154 -10.19 -22.64 23.05
N ASP A 155 -10.22 -21.45 23.66
CA ASP A 155 -11.47 -20.90 24.21
C ASP A 155 -12.51 -20.65 23.11
N ALA A 156 -12.09 -20.10 21.96
CA ALA A 156 -12.98 -19.86 20.83
C ALA A 156 -13.46 -21.17 20.17
N ALA A 157 -12.62 -22.20 20.12
CA ALA A 157 -13.00 -23.51 19.63
C ALA A 157 -14.04 -24.18 20.55
N GLU A 158 -13.85 -24.11 21.87
CA GLU A 158 -14.81 -24.60 22.85
C GLU A 158 -16.17 -23.91 22.69
N ALA A 159 -16.17 -22.58 22.55
CA ALA A 159 -17.39 -21.81 22.31
C ALA A 159 -18.08 -22.21 20.99
N CYS A 160 -17.32 -22.52 19.94
CA CYS A 160 -17.86 -23.01 18.66
C CYS A 160 -18.51 -24.39 18.83
N HIS A 161 -17.87 -25.33 19.51
CA HIS A 161 -18.41 -26.68 19.75
C HIS A 161 -19.69 -26.66 20.57
N GLN A 162 -19.79 -25.78 21.59
CA GLN A 162 -21.02 -25.57 22.36
C GLN A 162 -22.21 -25.11 21.49
N ARG A 163 -21.92 -24.55 20.30
CA ARG A 163 -22.91 -24.09 19.32
C ARG A 163 -23.05 -25.02 18.12
N GLY A 164 -22.39 -26.18 18.13
CA GLY A 164 -22.46 -27.18 17.07
C GLY A 164 -21.67 -26.82 15.80
N LEU A 165 -20.74 -25.86 15.89
CA LEU A 165 -19.85 -25.46 14.80
C LEU A 165 -18.58 -26.31 14.82
N LYS A 166 -18.05 -26.61 13.64
CA LYS A 166 -16.74 -27.26 13.48
C LYS A 166 -15.60 -26.24 13.53
N THR A 167 -14.40 -26.66 13.93
CA THR A 167 -13.23 -25.78 14.10
C THR A 167 -12.07 -26.23 13.21
N VAL A 168 -11.42 -25.27 12.56
CA VAL A 168 -10.39 -25.52 11.54
C VAL A 168 -9.11 -24.76 11.85
N ALA A 169 -7.98 -25.45 11.98
CA ALA A 169 -6.67 -24.81 12.06
C ALA A 169 -6.05 -24.66 10.67
N VAL A 170 -5.55 -23.46 10.31
CA VAL A 170 -4.63 -23.29 9.19
C VAL A 170 -3.28 -22.87 9.74
N THR A 171 -2.32 -23.79 9.73
CA THR A 171 -1.11 -23.71 10.56
C THR A 171 0.14 -24.18 9.81
N ALA A 172 1.31 -23.70 10.21
CA ALA A 172 2.58 -24.26 9.77
C ALA A 172 2.96 -25.54 10.54
N GLY A 173 2.18 -25.96 11.53
CA GLY A 173 2.46 -27.15 12.36
C GLY A 173 3.73 -27.01 13.20
N TYR A 174 4.21 -25.79 13.45
CA TYR A 174 5.46 -25.54 14.15
C TYR A 174 5.26 -25.35 15.66
N ILE A 175 4.98 -26.46 16.35
CA ILE A 175 4.60 -26.53 17.77
C ILE A 175 5.52 -27.50 18.52
N SER A 176 5.73 -27.28 19.82
CA SER A 176 6.50 -28.20 20.66
C SER A 176 5.67 -29.41 21.07
N ASP A 177 6.33 -30.53 21.41
CA ASP A 177 5.64 -31.76 21.82
C ASP A 177 4.71 -31.54 23.02
N VAL A 178 5.13 -30.73 24.00
CA VAL A 178 4.36 -30.47 25.23
C VAL A 178 3.11 -29.61 25.01
N ALA A 179 3.05 -28.87 23.91
CA ALA A 179 1.92 -28.01 23.57
C ALA A 179 1.02 -28.62 22.48
N ARG A 180 1.54 -29.58 21.69
CA ARG A 180 0.86 -30.12 20.51
C ARG A 180 -0.52 -30.68 20.83
N GLU A 181 -0.60 -31.64 21.74
CA GLU A 181 -1.86 -32.33 22.09
C GLU A 181 -2.94 -31.36 22.60
N PRO A 182 -2.72 -30.54 23.65
CA PRO A 182 -3.77 -29.65 24.15
C PRO A 182 -4.24 -28.58 23.16
N VAL A 183 -3.38 -28.16 22.22
CA VAL A 183 -3.74 -27.15 21.22
C VAL A 183 -4.54 -27.78 20.09
N PHE A 184 -4.15 -28.96 19.61
CA PHE A 184 -4.81 -29.57 18.46
C PHE A 184 -6.13 -30.27 18.80
N GLU A 185 -6.31 -30.78 20.02
CA GLU A 185 -7.56 -31.44 20.45
C GLU A 185 -8.82 -30.57 20.29
N CYS A 186 -8.67 -29.24 20.26
CA CYS A 186 -9.81 -28.33 20.06
C CYS A 186 -10.23 -28.16 18.59
N PHE A 187 -9.48 -28.71 17.63
CA PHE A 187 -9.77 -28.59 16.20
C PHE A 187 -10.38 -29.87 15.62
N ASP A 188 -11.41 -29.74 14.77
CA ASP A 188 -11.98 -30.86 14.01
C ASP A 188 -11.21 -31.13 12.71
N ALA A 189 -10.57 -30.10 12.15
CA ALA A 189 -9.71 -30.25 10.98
C ALA A 189 -8.50 -29.30 10.98
N ALA A 190 -7.48 -29.67 10.22
CA ALA A 190 -6.28 -28.85 10.02
C ALA A 190 -5.83 -28.83 8.56
N ASN A 191 -5.49 -27.65 8.04
CA ASN A 191 -4.64 -27.51 6.88
C ASN A 191 -3.22 -27.18 7.37
N VAL A 192 -2.28 -28.09 7.13
CA VAL A 192 -0.89 -27.94 7.57
C VAL A 192 -0.02 -27.57 6.39
N ASP A 193 0.60 -26.40 6.47
CA ASP A 193 1.52 -25.96 5.43
C ASP A 193 2.90 -26.61 5.57
N LEU A 194 3.17 -27.63 4.76
CA LEU A 194 4.52 -28.17 4.58
C LEU A 194 5.26 -27.30 3.55
N LYS A 195 6.05 -26.35 4.06
CA LYS A 195 6.57 -25.22 3.26
C LYS A 195 7.63 -25.63 2.23
N ALA A 196 8.40 -26.68 2.52
CA ALA A 196 9.39 -27.30 1.67
C ALA A 196 9.78 -28.67 2.26
N PHE A 197 10.70 -29.38 1.63
CA PHE A 197 11.21 -30.66 2.13
C PHE A 197 12.73 -30.66 2.32
N THR A 198 13.29 -29.46 2.55
CA THR A 198 14.70 -29.27 2.88
C THR A 198 14.89 -28.37 4.09
N GLU A 199 15.83 -28.75 4.95
CA GLU A 199 16.19 -27.99 6.14
C GLU A 199 16.78 -26.61 5.78
N LEU A 200 17.50 -26.51 4.65
CA LEU A 200 18.06 -25.26 4.14
C LEU A 200 16.98 -24.21 3.87
N PHE A 201 15.88 -24.61 3.21
CA PHE A 201 14.74 -23.73 2.96
C PHE A 201 14.16 -23.20 4.28
N TYR A 202 13.95 -24.09 5.26
CA TYR A 202 13.40 -23.73 6.56
C TYR A 202 14.30 -22.75 7.32
N GLN A 203 15.61 -22.96 7.29
CA GLN A 203 16.56 -22.05 7.95
C GLN A 203 16.61 -20.67 7.28
N HIS A 204 16.63 -20.62 5.95
CA HIS A 204 16.90 -19.39 5.21
C HIS A 204 15.67 -18.56 4.88
N LEU A 205 14.53 -19.21 4.60
CA LEU A 205 13.32 -18.53 4.14
C LEU A 205 12.26 -18.42 5.23
N THR A 206 12.19 -19.37 6.17
CA THR A 206 11.18 -19.36 7.24
C THR A 206 11.77 -19.15 8.64
N LEU A 207 13.09 -19.12 8.79
CA LEU A 207 13.80 -19.01 10.07
C LEU A 207 13.31 -20.06 11.10
N SER A 208 13.09 -21.29 10.65
CA SER A 208 12.59 -22.42 11.45
C SER A 208 13.28 -23.73 11.03
N HIS A 209 12.73 -24.87 11.44
CA HIS A 209 13.27 -26.22 11.18
C HIS A 209 12.19 -27.11 10.55
N LEU A 210 12.58 -28.05 9.68
CA LEU A 210 11.64 -28.96 9.00
C LEU A 210 11.08 -30.01 9.96
N GLN A 211 11.95 -30.65 10.75
CA GLN A 211 11.59 -31.83 11.56
C GLN A 211 10.37 -31.60 12.49
N PRO A 212 10.24 -30.47 13.21
CA PRO A 212 9.07 -30.27 14.07
C PRO A 212 7.71 -30.25 13.34
N VAL A 213 7.71 -29.86 12.05
CA VAL A 213 6.50 -29.91 11.22
C VAL A 213 6.18 -31.35 10.84
N LEU A 214 7.21 -32.14 10.47
CA LEU A 214 7.05 -33.57 10.18
C LEU A 214 6.54 -34.35 11.39
N ASP A 215 7.10 -34.06 12.58
CA ASP A 215 6.66 -34.67 13.84
C ASP A 215 5.19 -34.37 14.12
N THR A 216 4.74 -33.14 13.83
CA THR A 216 3.34 -32.75 13.97
C THR A 216 2.43 -33.47 12.97
N LEU A 217 2.84 -33.62 11.71
CA LEU A 217 2.09 -34.37 10.71
C LEU A 217 1.96 -35.86 11.06
N THR A 218 3.05 -36.48 11.51
CA THR A 218 3.05 -37.88 11.98
C THR A 218 2.14 -38.04 13.19
N TRP A 219 2.23 -37.13 14.16
CA TRP A 219 1.37 -37.15 15.34
C TRP A 219 -0.11 -36.98 14.97
N LEU A 220 -0.47 -36.02 14.11
CA LEU A 220 -1.85 -35.84 13.63
C LEU A 220 -2.42 -37.12 13.01
N LYS A 221 -1.62 -37.85 12.23
CA LYS A 221 -2.06 -39.08 11.56
C LYS A 221 -2.27 -40.25 12.51
N HIS A 222 -1.36 -40.46 13.47
CA HIS A 222 -1.30 -41.69 14.25
C HIS A 222 -1.92 -41.57 15.64
N GLU A 223 -2.00 -40.35 16.18
CA GLU A 223 -2.40 -40.10 17.56
C GLU A 223 -3.72 -39.31 17.66
N THR A 224 -4.34 -38.90 16.54
CA THR A 224 -5.57 -38.11 16.55
C THR A 224 -6.58 -38.55 15.48
N ASP A 225 -7.85 -38.19 15.69
CA ASP A 225 -8.94 -38.33 14.71
C ASP A 225 -9.19 -37.03 13.89
N ILE A 226 -8.29 -36.04 14.00
CA ILE A 226 -8.43 -34.75 13.32
C ILE A 226 -8.26 -34.95 11.82
N TRP A 227 -9.21 -34.46 11.02
CA TRP A 227 -9.04 -34.48 9.57
C TRP A 227 -7.97 -33.48 9.15
N PHE A 228 -6.99 -33.88 8.35
CA PHE A 228 -6.01 -32.91 7.86
C PHE A 228 -5.60 -33.08 6.41
N GLU A 229 -5.24 -31.96 5.81
CA GLU A 229 -4.73 -31.87 4.43
C GLU A 229 -3.44 -31.04 4.44
N ILE A 230 -2.55 -31.32 3.49
CA ILE A 230 -1.24 -30.68 3.41
C ILE A 230 -1.25 -29.65 2.28
N THR A 231 -0.73 -28.46 2.53
CA THR A 231 -0.47 -27.46 1.49
C THR A 231 1.01 -27.20 1.32
N ASN A 232 1.46 -27.19 0.07
CA ASN A 232 2.82 -26.85 -0.32
C ASN A 232 2.77 -25.72 -1.37
N LEU A 233 3.25 -24.54 -0.96
CA LEU A 233 3.37 -23.37 -1.83
C LEU A 233 4.67 -23.52 -2.63
N LEU A 234 4.58 -23.71 -3.95
CA LEU A 234 5.76 -23.87 -4.79
C LEU A 234 6.33 -22.51 -5.16
N ILE A 235 7.61 -22.31 -4.91
CA ILE A 235 8.36 -21.08 -5.18
C ILE A 235 9.46 -21.41 -6.20
N PRO A 236 9.50 -20.70 -7.34
CA PRO A 236 10.50 -20.94 -8.38
C PRO A 236 11.96 -20.90 -7.87
N ASP A 237 12.70 -21.94 -8.23
CA ASP A 237 14.10 -22.20 -7.86
C ASP A 237 14.39 -22.35 -6.36
N GLU A 238 13.36 -22.55 -5.51
CA GLU A 238 13.54 -22.71 -4.07
C GLU A 238 13.05 -24.07 -3.55
N ASN A 239 11.86 -24.52 -3.95
CA ASN A 239 11.27 -25.81 -3.52
C ASN A 239 10.48 -26.52 -4.63
N ASP A 240 10.63 -26.10 -5.89
CA ASP A 240 9.91 -26.63 -7.05
C ASP A 240 10.70 -27.70 -7.84
N GLY A 241 11.86 -28.10 -7.32
CA GLY A 241 12.69 -29.14 -7.92
C GLY A 241 12.04 -30.53 -7.85
N PRO A 242 12.03 -31.31 -8.94
CA PRO A 242 11.37 -32.61 -8.99
C PRO A 242 11.91 -33.61 -7.96
N ASP A 243 13.21 -33.60 -7.66
CA ASP A 243 13.83 -34.49 -6.67
C ASP A 243 13.37 -34.17 -5.23
N GLU A 244 13.13 -32.91 -4.91
CA GLU A 244 12.62 -32.51 -3.59
C GLU A 244 11.15 -32.89 -3.45
N LEU A 245 10.35 -32.62 -4.49
CA LEU A 245 8.94 -33.00 -4.55
C LEU A 245 8.74 -34.52 -4.44
N GLN A 246 9.58 -35.30 -5.13
CA GLN A 246 9.57 -36.76 -5.03
C GLN A 246 9.83 -37.21 -3.58
N LYS A 247 10.88 -36.69 -2.94
CA LYS A 247 11.20 -37.02 -1.53
C LYS A 247 10.07 -36.66 -0.58
N MET A 248 9.44 -35.50 -0.78
CA MET A 248 8.29 -35.07 0.01
C MET A 248 7.13 -36.07 -0.14
N CYS A 249 6.78 -36.43 -1.38
CA CYS A 249 5.68 -37.34 -1.66
C CYS A 249 5.96 -38.76 -1.14
N ASP A 250 7.20 -39.25 -1.31
CA ASP A 250 7.63 -40.56 -0.79
C ASP A 250 7.50 -40.62 0.73
N TRP A 251 7.95 -39.55 1.41
CA TRP A 251 7.84 -39.45 2.86
C TRP A 251 6.37 -39.41 3.32
N ILE A 252 5.52 -38.64 2.65
CA ILE A 252 4.08 -38.59 2.94
C ILE A 252 3.47 -39.97 2.79
N LEU A 253 3.74 -40.68 1.69
CA LEU A 253 3.21 -42.02 1.46
C LEU A 253 3.69 -43.02 2.53
N GLU A 254 4.97 -42.98 2.88
CA GLU A 254 5.57 -43.90 3.86
C GLU A 254 5.07 -43.65 5.29
N HIS A 255 4.95 -42.38 5.70
CA HIS A 255 4.70 -42.02 7.10
C HIS A 255 3.24 -41.67 7.40
N LEU A 256 2.51 -41.14 6.41
CA LEU A 256 1.12 -40.68 6.56
C LEU A 256 0.11 -41.53 5.78
N GLY A 257 0.59 -42.31 4.81
CA GLY A 257 -0.22 -43.15 3.92
C GLY A 257 -0.69 -42.42 2.66
N ASP A 258 -1.51 -43.11 1.86
CA ASP A 258 -1.97 -42.63 0.56
C ASP A 258 -3.21 -41.73 0.61
N SER A 259 -3.85 -41.59 1.78
CA SER A 259 -5.16 -40.96 1.93
C SER A 259 -5.13 -39.49 2.30
N VAL A 260 -3.98 -38.93 2.70
CA VAL A 260 -3.85 -37.52 3.08
C VAL A 260 -3.76 -36.65 1.81
N PRO A 261 -4.72 -35.74 1.56
CA PRO A 261 -4.66 -34.85 0.40
C PRO A 261 -3.50 -33.87 0.44
N VAL A 262 -2.89 -33.63 -0.73
CA VAL A 262 -1.81 -32.64 -0.92
C VAL A 262 -2.22 -31.59 -1.95
N HIS A 263 -2.05 -30.32 -1.59
CA HIS A 263 -2.35 -29.16 -2.43
C HIS A 263 -1.08 -28.42 -2.83
N PHE A 264 -0.83 -28.31 -4.13
CA PHE A 264 0.25 -27.51 -4.70
C PHE A 264 -0.30 -26.14 -5.12
N THR A 265 0.20 -25.07 -4.51
CA THR A 265 -0.31 -23.70 -4.73
C THR A 265 0.76 -22.80 -5.33
N ALA A 266 0.33 -21.77 -6.10
CA ALA A 266 1.25 -20.84 -6.73
C ALA A 266 1.72 -19.73 -5.77
N PHE A 267 3.02 -19.56 -5.66
CA PHE A 267 3.65 -18.35 -5.12
C PHE A 267 3.35 -17.14 -6.01
N HIS A 268 3.20 -15.97 -5.38
CA HIS A 268 3.28 -14.66 -6.02
C HIS A 268 4.27 -13.76 -5.27
N PRO A 269 4.96 -12.83 -5.97
CA PRO A 269 6.04 -12.03 -5.37
C PRO A 269 5.52 -11.06 -4.32
N ASP A 270 5.77 -11.39 -3.05
CA ASP A 270 5.22 -10.70 -1.89
C ASP A 270 6.29 -10.50 -0.79
N PHE A 271 6.03 -9.54 0.10
CA PHE A 271 6.87 -9.22 1.26
C PHE A 271 8.35 -8.96 0.91
N ARG A 272 9.24 -9.92 1.17
CA ARG A 272 10.69 -9.79 0.99
C ARG A 272 11.23 -10.58 -0.20
N MET A 273 10.38 -11.30 -0.93
CA MET A 273 10.75 -12.07 -2.13
C MET A 273 10.06 -11.49 -3.36
N GLN A 274 10.48 -10.28 -3.73
CA GLN A 274 9.98 -9.55 -4.91
C GLN A 274 10.78 -9.85 -6.19
N ASP A 275 11.89 -10.58 -6.03
CA ASP A 275 12.90 -10.90 -7.04
C ASP A 275 12.63 -12.23 -7.78
N LYS A 276 11.68 -13.03 -7.29
CA LYS A 276 11.27 -14.30 -7.90
C LYS A 276 10.00 -14.12 -8.74
N PRO A 277 9.80 -14.83 -9.86
CA PRO A 277 8.57 -14.79 -10.61
C PRO A 277 7.42 -15.52 -9.90
N ARG A 278 6.18 -15.26 -10.32
CA ARG A 278 5.02 -16.09 -9.93
C ARG A 278 5.24 -17.53 -10.39
N THR A 279 4.78 -18.52 -9.62
CA THR A 279 4.91 -19.94 -10.01
C THR A 279 4.21 -20.20 -11.34
N PRO A 280 4.92 -20.77 -12.33
CA PRO A 280 4.31 -21.21 -13.57
C PRO A 280 3.24 -22.28 -13.30
N HIS A 281 2.15 -22.25 -14.07
CA HIS A 281 1.09 -23.24 -13.95
C HIS A 281 1.59 -24.66 -14.22
N GLU A 282 2.51 -24.81 -15.18
CA GLU A 282 3.16 -26.07 -15.55
C GLU A 282 3.92 -26.71 -14.38
N THR A 283 4.55 -25.90 -13.52
CA THR A 283 5.24 -26.37 -12.31
C THR A 283 4.27 -27.05 -11.33
N LEU A 284 3.07 -26.48 -11.16
CA LEU A 284 2.03 -27.06 -10.29
C LEU A 284 1.49 -28.37 -10.86
N ILE A 285 1.32 -28.44 -12.18
CA ILE A 285 0.91 -29.66 -12.88
C ILE A 285 1.97 -30.75 -12.67
N ALA A 286 3.26 -30.43 -12.87
CA ALA A 286 4.34 -31.37 -12.68
C ALA A 286 4.39 -31.92 -11.24
N ALA A 287 4.25 -31.06 -10.23
CA ALA A 287 4.23 -31.48 -8.83
C ALA A 287 3.04 -32.41 -8.51
N ARG A 288 1.85 -32.11 -9.05
CA ARG A 288 0.68 -32.98 -8.94
C ARG A 288 0.91 -34.35 -9.58
N GLU A 289 1.47 -34.38 -10.78
CA GLU A 289 1.74 -35.66 -11.46
C GLU A 289 2.79 -36.50 -10.72
N ILE A 290 3.80 -35.88 -10.11
CA ILE A 290 4.75 -36.55 -9.21
C ILE A 290 4.01 -37.19 -8.04
N ALA A 291 3.16 -36.44 -7.34
CA ALA A 291 2.39 -36.94 -6.19
C ALA A 291 1.51 -38.14 -6.54
N LEU A 292 0.80 -38.08 -7.68
CA LEU A 292 -0.04 -39.19 -8.15
C LEU A 292 0.81 -40.40 -8.59
N ALA A 293 1.95 -40.17 -9.24
CA ALA A 293 2.86 -41.23 -9.65
C ALA A 293 3.52 -41.94 -8.47
N THR A 294 3.80 -41.22 -7.37
CA THR A 294 4.25 -41.80 -6.10
C THR A 294 3.22 -42.76 -5.52
N GLY A 295 1.92 -42.50 -5.74
CA GLY A 295 0.82 -43.33 -5.26
C GLY A 295 -0.12 -42.65 -4.27
N LEU A 296 0.01 -41.33 -4.07
CA LEU A 296 -0.97 -40.57 -3.30
C LEU A 296 -2.31 -40.55 -4.04
N LYS A 297 -3.42 -40.80 -3.33
CA LYS A 297 -4.76 -40.85 -3.93
C LYS A 297 -5.24 -39.49 -4.39
N TYR A 298 -4.90 -38.43 -3.64
CA TYR A 298 -5.45 -37.10 -3.82
C TYR A 298 -4.34 -36.05 -3.89
N ALA A 299 -4.17 -35.46 -5.07
CA ALA A 299 -3.25 -34.36 -5.30
C ALA A 299 -3.97 -33.27 -6.13
N TYR A 300 -3.90 -32.03 -5.63
CA TYR A 300 -4.63 -30.89 -6.16
C TYR A 300 -3.69 -29.76 -6.55
N VAL A 301 -4.09 -29.02 -7.57
CA VAL A 301 -3.50 -27.72 -7.90
C VAL A 301 -4.42 -26.62 -7.36
N GLY A 302 -3.90 -25.72 -6.54
CA GLY A 302 -4.67 -24.69 -5.84
C GLY A 302 -4.28 -23.25 -6.22
N ASN A 303 -5.16 -22.30 -5.94
CA ASN A 303 -5.02 -20.85 -6.22
C ASN A 303 -4.78 -20.44 -7.70
N VAL A 304 -5.03 -21.35 -8.64
CA VAL A 304 -5.04 -21.13 -10.10
C VAL A 304 -6.35 -21.65 -10.69
N ASN A 305 -6.74 -21.21 -11.89
CA ASN A 305 -7.97 -21.69 -12.52
C ASN A 305 -7.66 -22.95 -13.34
N ASP A 306 -8.00 -24.12 -12.78
CA ASP A 306 -7.72 -25.42 -13.39
C ASP A 306 -8.70 -26.49 -12.89
N ALA A 307 -9.93 -26.46 -13.42
CA ALA A 307 -11.00 -27.33 -12.95
C ALA A 307 -10.64 -28.83 -13.03
N ALA A 308 -9.88 -29.23 -14.06
CA ALA A 308 -9.47 -30.61 -14.26
C ALA A 308 -8.55 -31.14 -13.15
N ARG A 309 -7.72 -30.27 -12.53
CA ARG A 309 -6.76 -30.66 -11.48
C ARG A 309 -7.14 -30.14 -10.09
N GLN A 310 -8.24 -29.40 -9.98
CA GLN A 310 -8.91 -28.99 -8.72
C GLN A 310 -10.01 -29.97 -8.28
N SER A 311 -10.55 -30.72 -9.23
CA SER A 311 -11.65 -31.65 -9.00
C SER A 311 -11.19 -32.96 -8.33
N THR A 312 -12.06 -33.55 -7.52
CA THR A 312 -11.83 -34.86 -6.89
C THR A 312 -12.29 -35.96 -7.83
N PHE A 313 -11.42 -36.94 -8.06
CA PHE A 313 -11.71 -38.15 -8.84
C PHE A 313 -11.64 -39.38 -7.93
N CYS A 314 -12.41 -40.42 -8.27
CA CYS A 314 -12.40 -41.67 -7.52
C CYS A 314 -11.01 -42.33 -7.61
N PRO A 315 -10.35 -42.69 -6.50
CA PRO A 315 -9.05 -43.35 -6.54
C PRO A 315 -9.12 -44.75 -7.19
N ASN A 316 -10.29 -45.39 -7.18
CA ASN A 316 -10.52 -46.72 -7.73
C ASN A 316 -10.94 -46.68 -9.21
N CYS A 317 -12.09 -46.06 -9.54
CA CYS A 317 -12.63 -46.06 -10.90
C CYS A 317 -12.26 -44.85 -11.75
N ARG A 318 -11.59 -43.84 -11.18
CA ARG A 318 -11.15 -42.60 -11.85
C ARG A 318 -12.26 -41.69 -12.39
N GLU A 319 -13.52 -41.99 -12.12
CA GLU A 319 -14.64 -41.11 -12.44
C GLU A 319 -14.61 -39.80 -11.62
N LEU A 320 -15.13 -38.72 -12.20
CA LEU A 320 -15.24 -37.40 -11.56
C LEU A 320 -16.27 -37.46 -10.43
N LEU A 321 -15.84 -37.15 -9.20
CA LEU A 321 -16.68 -37.22 -8.00
C LEU A 321 -17.17 -35.86 -7.52
N ILE A 322 -16.25 -34.89 -7.43
CA ILE A 322 -16.58 -33.52 -7.05
C ILE A 322 -15.88 -32.61 -8.04
N GLU A 323 -16.66 -31.97 -8.90
CA GLU A 323 -16.16 -30.96 -9.82
C GLU A 323 -15.92 -29.65 -9.06
N ARG A 324 -14.74 -29.06 -9.24
CA ARG A 324 -14.39 -27.75 -8.71
C ARG A 324 -13.87 -26.88 -9.82
N ASP A 325 -14.54 -25.76 -10.07
CA ASP A 325 -13.96 -24.66 -10.84
C ASP A 325 -13.66 -23.53 -9.85
N TRP A 326 -12.38 -23.40 -9.48
CA TRP A 326 -11.95 -22.51 -8.41
C TRP A 326 -12.64 -22.84 -7.07
N HIS A 327 -13.57 -22.00 -6.59
CA HIS A 327 -14.34 -22.23 -5.37
C HIS A 327 -15.83 -22.51 -5.65
N GLU A 328 -16.19 -22.82 -6.89
CA GLU A 328 -17.55 -23.21 -7.25
C GLU A 328 -17.59 -24.72 -7.46
N LEU A 329 -18.50 -25.38 -6.74
CA LEU A 329 -18.74 -26.81 -6.89
C LEU A 329 -19.75 -27.03 -8.03
N GLY A 330 -19.40 -27.94 -8.94
CA GLY A 330 -20.25 -28.36 -10.04
C GLY A 330 -20.88 -29.72 -9.75
N THR A 331 -20.54 -30.69 -10.58
CA THR A 331 -20.97 -32.09 -10.44
C THR A 331 -20.66 -32.67 -9.06
N TRP A 332 -21.68 -33.27 -8.42
CA TRP A 332 -21.59 -34.00 -7.17
C TRP A 332 -22.02 -35.46 -7.36
N ASN A 333 -21.06 -36.37 -7.23
CA ASN A 333 -21.21 -37.79 -7.54
C ASN A 333 -20.88 -38.69 -6.33
N LEU A 334 -21.23 -38.24 -5.13
CA LEU A 334 -21.09 -39.00 -3.89
C LEU A 334 -22.45 -39.40 -3.31
N ASP A 335 -22.55 -40.64 -2.86
CA ASP A 335 -23.64 -41.20 -2.08
C ASP A 335 -23.13 -41.47 -0.66
N ASP A 336 -23.45 -40.59 0.30
CA ASP A 336 -23.03 -40.71 1.71
C ASP A 336 -21.50 -40.86 1.92
N GLY A 337 -20.71 -40.12 1.14
CA GLY A 337 -19.24 -40.22 1.16
C GLY A 337 -18.65 -41.32 0.26
N ASP A 338 -19.49 -42.17 -0.32
CA ASP A 338 -19.06 -43.22 -1.25
C ASP A 338 -19.17 -42.76 -2.71
N CYS A 339 -18.23 -43.21 -3.53
CA CYS A 339 -18.29 -43.04 -4.98
C CYS A 339 -19.56 -43.70 -5.56
N ARG A 340 -20.46 -42.91 -6.16
CA ARG A 340 -21.72 -43.42 -6.75
C ARG A 340 -21.55 -44.50 -7.83
N PHE A 341 -20.36 -44.55 -8.46
CA PHE A 341 -20.09 -45.44 -9.60
C PHE A 341 -19.58 -46.82 -9.18
N CYS A 342 -18.73 -46.90 -8.16
CA CYS A 342 -18.07 -48.15 -7.75
C CYS A 342 -18.16 -48.47 -6.24
N GLY A 343 -18.81 -47.61 -5.45
CA GLY A 343 -19.01 -47.81 -4.01
C GLY A 343 -17.73 -47.67 -3.17
N THR A 344 -16.68 -47.06 -3.71
CA THR A 344 -15.44 -46.80 -2.94
C THR A 344 -15.67 -45.62 -2.02
N ALA A 345 -15.53 -45.83 -0.71
CA ALA A 345 -15.54 -44.78 0.28
C ALA A 345 -14.40 -43.77 0.03
N LEU A 346 -14.72 -42.48 0.05
CA LEU A 346 -13.72 -41.42 -0.02
C LEU A 346 -13.24 -41.07 1.37
N ASP A 347 -11.93 -40.89 1.49
CA ASP A 347 -11.31 -40.39 2.72
C ASP A 347 -11.72 -38.93 2.91
N GLY A 348 -12.40 -38.59 4.01
CA GLY A 348 -12.82 -37.23 4.31
C GLY A 348 -14.12 -37.16 5.10
N LEU A 349 -14.55 -35.92 5.38
CA LEU A 349 -15.85 -35.63 5.96
C LEU A 349 -16.74 -34.97 4.90
N PHE A 350 -17.67 -35.75 4.36
CA PHE A 350 -18.61 -35.31 3.32
C PHE A 350 -20.05 -35.36 3.84
N GLU A 351 -20.84 -34.33 3.53
CA GLU A 351 -22.28 -34.37 3.72
C GLU A 351 -22.97 -35.03 2.51
N ALA A 352 -24.24 -35.43 2.64
CA ALA A 352 -24.99 -36.05 1.54
C ALA A 352 -25.17 -35.12 0.31
N ARG A 353 -24.98 -33.80 0.48
CA ARG A 353 -25.04 -32.78 -0.57
C ARG A 353 -23.91 -31.78 -0.35
N PRO A 354 -23.41 -31.12 -1.43
CA PRO A 354 -22.46 -30.03 -1.26
C PRO A 354 -23.12 -28.83 -0.57
N GLY A 355 -22.31 -28.01 0.11
CA GLY A 355 -22.75 -26.68 0.50
C GLY A 355 -22.98 -25.76 -0.72
N ASP A 356 -23.68 -24.66 -0.50
CA ASP A 356 -24.13 -23.71 -1.54
C ASP A 356 -23.48 -22.33 -1.44
N TRP A 357 -22.35 -22.22 -0.72
CA TRP A 357 -21.69 -20.93 -0.50
C TRP A 357 -21.09 -20.36 -1.80
N GLY A 358 -20.47 -21.22 -2.60
CA GLY A 358 -19.82 -20.88 -3.86
C GLY A 358 -18.66 -19.89 -3.70
N ARG A 359 -18.42 -19.05 -4.70
CA ARG A 359 -17.28 -18.11 -4.76
C ARG A 359 -17.43 -16.86 -3.87
N LYS A 360 -18.46 -16.80 -3.01
CA LYS A 360 -18.78 -15.62 -2.22
C LYS A 360 -17.69 -15.34 -1.18
N ARG A 361 -17.42 -14.07 -0.97
CA ARG A 361 -16.57 -13.57 0.12
C ARG A 361 -17.37 -12.51 0.87
N GLN A 362 -17.56 -12.70 2.17
CA GLN A 362 -18.37 -11.80 2.99
C GLN A 362 -17.60 -11.41 4.26
N THR A 363 -17.25 -10.14 4.40
CA THR A 363 -16.67 -9.62 5.64
C THR A 363 -17.72 -9.62 6.75
N VAL A 364 -17.29 -9.94 7.97
CA VAL A 364 -18.16 -9.95 9.16
C VAL A 364 -17.73 -8.85 10.10
N ASP A 365 -18.69 -8.02 10.49
CA ASP A 365 -18.51 -6.97 11.49
C ASP A 365 -18.81 -7.56 12.87
N MET A 366 -17.77 -7.77 13.67
CA MET A 366 -17.90 -8.45 14.96
C MET A 366 -18.60 -7.60 16.02
N SER A 367 -18.72 -6.28 15.81
CA SER A 367 -19.43 -5.39 16.74
C SER A 367 -20.90 -5.77 16.92
N LYS A 368 -21.51 -6.45 15.93
CA LYS A 368 -22.90 -6.93 15.97
C LYS A 368 -23.12 -8.10 16.92
N TYR A 369 -22.05 -8.80 17.31
CA TYR A 369 -22.10 -10.04 18.09
C TYR A 369 -21.45 -9.90 19.47
N ALA A 370 -21.00 -8.69 19.83
CA ALA A 370 -20.42 -8.41 21.14
C ALA A 370 -21.53 -8.44 22.22
N LEU A 371 -21.43 -9.36 23.18
CA LEU A 371 -22.34 -9.40 24.33
C LEU A 371 -22.12 -8.20 25.27
N PRO A 372 -23.18 -7.63 25.87
CA PRO A 372 -23.04 -6.62 26.92
C PRO A 372 -22.46 -7.25 28.19
N ILE A 373 -21.28 -6.77 28.61
CA ILE A 373 -20.58 -7.25 29.81
C ILE A 373 -21.40 -6.93 31.07
N VAL A 374 -21.83 -7.97 31.80
CA VAL A 374 -22.30 -7.89 33.19
C VAL A 374 -21.12 -7.49 34.07
N SER A 375 -21.20 -6.30 34.65
CA SER A 375 -20.17 -5.74 35.53
C SER A 375 -20.22 -6.36 36.92
N THR A 376 -19.10 -6.90 37.38
CA THR A 376 -18.73 -6.86 38.80
C THR A 376 -17.71 -5.73 38.96
N ASP A 377 -18.06 -4.74 39.76
CA ASP A 377 -17.37 -3.45 39.95
C ASP A 377 -15.86 -3.53 40.22
N ASN A 378 -15.07 -2.83 39.39
CA ASN A 378 -14.36 -1.59 39.77
C ASN A 378 -13.37 -1.17 38.66
N GLY A 379 -13.50 0.06 38.16
CA GLY A 379 -12.55 0.71 37.23
C GLY A 379 -13.13 1.02 35.87
N SER A 380 -13.87 2.13 35.76
CA SER A 380 -14.44 2.68 34.53
C SER A 380 -13.35 3.20 33.59
N ASP A 381 -13.38 2.80 32.31
CA ASP A 381 -12.97 3.60 31.13
C ASP A 381 -12.87 2.80 29.80
N ALA A 382 -13.29 1.53 29.76
CA ALA A 382 -13.15 0.70 28.55
C ALA A 382 -14.44 0.50 27.71
N LYS A 383 -15.54 1.25 27.95
CA LYS A 383 -16.89 0.95 27.42
C LYS A 383 -17.43 1.85 26.28
N HIS A 384 -16.65 2.73 25.65
CA HIS A 384 -17.23 3.63 24.62
C HIS A 384 -16.62 3.62 23.22
N ILE A 385 -15.55 2.88 22.92
CA ILE A 385 -14.76 3.14 21.69
C ILE A 385 -15.22 2.40 20.41
N ASP A 386 -15.86 1.22 20.50
CA ASP A 386 -16.09 0.38 19.30
C ASP A 386 -17.42 0.60 18.54
N ALA A 387 -18.33 1.47 19.01
CA ALA A 387 -19.60 1.69 18.32
C ALA A 387 -19.51 2.59 17.06
N VAL A 388 -18.34 3.20 16.78
CA VAL A 388 -18.29 4.45 15.98
C VAL A 388 -18.01 4.32 14.47
N PHE A 389 -17.58 3.16 13.96
CA PHE A 389 -17.11 3.08 12.57
C PHE A 389 -17.97 2.28 11.57
N THR A 390 -19.00 1.54 12.01
CA THR A 390 -19.80 0.66 11.12
C THR A 390 -21.27 1.06 10.94
N GLN A 391 -21.73 2.15 11.54
CA GLN A 391 -23.10 2.65 11.40
C GLN A 391 -23.12 4.03 10.72
N GLY A 392 -22.82 4.08 9.42
CA GLY A 392 -22.83 5.33 8.64
C GLY A 392 -24.14 5.61 7.88
N ILE A 393 -25.00 4.60 7.67
CA ILE A 393 -26.21 4.75 6.86
C ILE A 393 -27.48 4.80 7.73
N SER A 394 -27.48 4.17 8.92
CA SER A 394 -28.70 3.99 9.72
C SER A 394 -28.91 5.02 10.85
N SER A 395 -27.90 5.82 11.20
CA SER A 395 -27.94 6.74 12.36
C SER A 395 -28.33 8.18 12.03
N MET A 396 -28.21 8.61 10.77
CA MET A 396 -28.40 10.03 10.39
C MET A 396 -29.86 10.48 10.28
N VAL A 397 -30.84 9.56 10.33
CA VAL A 397 -32.26 9.86 10.02
C VAL A 397 -33.17 9.93 11.27
N GLN A 398 -32.66 9.80 12.51
CA GLN A 398 -33.55 9.48 13.65
C GLN A 398 -33.80 10.56 14.73
N LYS A 399 -33.32 11.80 14.62
CA LYS A 399 -33.73 12.86 15.57
C LYS A 399 -34.08 14.17 14.86
N PRO A 400 -35.22 14.82 15.18
CA PRO A 400 -35.51 16.17 14.68
C PRO A 400 -34.44 17.17 15.16
N PRO A 401 -34.13 18.21 14.37
CA PRO A 401 -33.11 19.21 14.69
C PRO A 401 -33.40 19.90 16.02
N GLU A 402 -32.37 20.12 16.84
CA GLU A 402 -32.52 20.84 18.11
C GLU A 402 -32.81 22.34 17.85
N PRO A 403 -33.68 22.99 18.65
CA PRO A 403 -34.00 24.40 18.47
C PRO A 403 -32.74 25.28 18.58
N ALA A 404 -32.64 26.34 17.76
CA ALA A 404 -31.45 27.21 17.65
C ALA A 404 -31.02 27.87 18.98
N ASP A 405 -31.94 28.08 19.91
CA ASP A 405 -31.65 28.63 21.25
C ASP A 405 -30.83 27.66 22.13
N GLU A 406 -30.98 26.34 21.97
CA GLU A 406 -30.18 25.33 22.70
C GLU A 406 -28.79 25.12 22.05
N ARG A 407 -28.58 25.66 20.84
CA ARG A 407 -27.31 25.56 20.10
C ARG A 407 -26.28 26.60 20.51
N THR A 408 -26.74 27.78 20.91
CA THR A 408 -25.87 28.94 21.11
C THR A 408 -25.01 28.75 22.36
N LEU A 409 -23.69 28.65 22.16
CA LEU A 409 -22.72 28.62 23.26
C LEU A 409 -22.38 30.05 23.68
N ASP A 410 -22.45 30.35 24.98
CA ASP A 410 -21.94 31.62 25.49
C ASP A 410 -20.40 31.66 25.50
N ASP A 411 -19.82 32.85 25.70
CA ASP A 411 -18.36 33.04 25.66
C ASP A 411 -17.62 32.16 26.70
N GLN A 412 -18.23 31.88 27.84
CA GLN A 412 -17.64 31.05 28.89
C GLN A 412 -17.60 29.58 28.47
N GLN A 413 -18.69 29.07 27.88
CA GLN A 413 -18.78 27.71 27.35
C GLN A 413 -17.83 27.50 26.18
N GLN A 414 -17.78 28.43 25.23
CA GLN A 414 -16.85 28.37 24.11
C GLN A 414 -15.40 28.33 24.60
N ARG A 415 -15.06 29.15 25.60
CA ARG A 415 -13.72 29.17 26.19
C ARG A 415 -13.37 27.85 26.87
N ALA A 416 -14.30 27.29 27.66
CA ALA A 416 -14.09 26.01 28.35
C ALA A 416 -13.82 24.87 27.36
N ILE A 417 -14.56 24.81 26.24
CA ILE A 417 -14.37 23.79 25.19
C ILE A 417 -13.00 23.94 24.52
N VAL A 418 -12.60 25.17 24.18
CA VAL A 418 -11.30 25.44 23.57
C VAL A 418 -10.15 25.09 24.51
N ASP A 419 -10.21 25.48 25.78
CA ASP A 419 -9.18 25.18 26.78
C ASP A 419 -9.08 23.66 27.04
N ALA A 420 -10.22 22.96 27.04
CA ALA A 420 -10.28 21.51 27.17
C ALA A 420 -9.68 20.77 25.96
N ALA A 421 -9.96 21.23 24.74
CA ALA A 421 -9.36 20.69 23.52
C ALA A 421 -7.83 20.89 23.51
N ALA A 422 -7.38 22.06 23.95
CA ALA A 422 -5.96 22.40 24.05
C ALA A 422 -5.23 21.47 25.02
N ALA A 423 -5.80 21.27 26.22
CA ALA A 423 -5.27 20.32 27.20
C ALA A 423 -5.23 18.88 26.67
N ALA A 424 -6.25 18.46 25.91
CA ALA A 424 -6.29 17.13 25.28
C ALA A 424 -5.21 16.95 24.21
N VAL A 425 -4.96 17.96 23.37
CA VAL A 425 -3.86 17.95 22.40
C VAL A 425 -2.51 17.90 23.12
N GLU A 426 -2.30 18.76 24.12
CA GLU A 426 -1.05 18.82 24.89
C GLU A 426 -0.75 17.49 25.59
N ALA A 427 -1.71 16.93 26.32
CA ALA A 427 -1.57 15.64 27.00
C ALA A 427 -1.23 14.52 26.00
N ALA A 428 -1.91 14.49 24.84
CA ALA A 428 -1.64 13.52 23.79
C ALA A 428 -0.22 13.67 23.22
N VAL A 429 0.27 14.89 23.00
CA VAL A 429 1.62 15.19 22.46
C VAL A 429 2.73 14.92 23.47
N LEU A 430 2.48 15.16 24.76
CA LEU A 430 3.47 14.91 25.83
C LEU A 430 3.44 13.46 26.34
N GLY A 431 2.36 12.72 26.05
CA GLY A 431 2.20 11.33 26.51
C GLY A 431 1.88 11.22 28.00
N HIS A 432 1.24 12.25 28.57
CA HIS A 432 0.80 12.28 29.96
C HIS A 432 -0.72 12.02 30.04
N PRO A 433 -1.25 11.58 31.20
CA PRO A 433 -2.70 11.49 31.40
C PRO A 433 -3.39 12.84 31.17
N LEU A 434 -4.59 12.82 30.60
CA LEU A 434 -5.40 14.03 30.39
C LEU A 434 -6.01 14.50 31.72
N GLU A 435 -5.71 15.73 32.10
CA GLU A 435 -6.37 16.45 33.18
C GLU A 435 -7.23 17.58 32.58
N TRP A 436 -8.55 17.49 32.75
CA TRP A 436 -9.47 18.51 32.23
C TRP A 436 -9.37 19.80 33.06
N PRO A 437 -9.16 20.98 32.43
CA PRO A 437 -9.21 22.26 33.14
C PRO A 437 -10.57 22.51 33.79
N ASP A 438 -11.64 22.14 33.08
CA ASP A 438 -13.02 22.10 33.56
C ASP A 438 -13.68 20.81 33.04
N PRO A 439 -13.90 19.78 33.89
CA PRO A 439 -14.52 18.53 33.48
C PRO A 439 -15.96 18.66 32.96
N ASP A 440 -16.67 19.73 33.30
CA ASP A 440 -18.07 19.96 32.89
C ASP A 440 -18.17 20.78 31.59
N LEU A 441 -17.04 21.28 31.07
CA LEU A 441 -16.96 22.11 29.86
C LEU A 441 -17.94 23.30 29.91
N GLY A 442 -17.98 24.02 31.04
CA GLY A 442 -18.95 25.11 31.25
C GLY A 442 -20.41 24.65 31.29
N GLY A 443 -20.69 23.41 31.72
CA GLY A 443 -22.03 22.82 31.76
C GLY A 443 -22.48 22.15 30.45
N THR A 444 -21.57 21.95 29.49
CA THR A 444 -21.90 21.45 28.14
C THR A 444 -21.35 20.05 27.85
N ALA A 445 -20.63 19.41 28.77
CA ALA A 445 -20.00 18.11 28.54
C ALA A 445 -20.96 17.01 28.06
N ALA A 446 -22.20 17.00 28.54
CA ALA A 446 -23.22 16.02 28.16
C ALA A 446 -23.97 16.37 26.85
N ARG A 447 -23.70 17.52 26.22
CA ARG A 447 -24.34 17.94 24.97
C ARG A 447 -24.01 16.94 23.87
N ILE A 448 -25.02 16.59 23.07
CA ILE A 448 -24.90 15.61 21.99
C ILE A 448 -24.61 16.35 20.67
N LEU A 449 -23.60 15.88 19.94
CA LEU A 449 -23.19 16.41 18.64
C LEU A 449 -23.32 15.33 17.57
N SER A 450 -23.44 15.75 16.31
CA SER A 450 -23.36 14.85 15.16
C SER A 450 -21.91 14.51 14.77
N GLY A 451 -20.95 15.24 15.35
CA GLY A 451 -19.52 15.07 15.14
C GLY A 451 -18.71 16.22 15.72
N ALA A 452 -17.40 16.04 15.78
CA ALA A 452 -16.47 17.11 16.11
C ALA A 452 -15.13 16.90 15.38
N PHE A 453 -14.47 18.00 15.00
CA PHE A 453 -13.13 17.99 14.42
C PHE A 453 -12.23 18.98 15.14
N VAL A 454 -10.98 18.60 15.33
CA VAL A 454 -9.92 19.50 15.78
C VAL A 454 -8.96 19.70 14.61
N SER A 455 -8.87 20.94 14.14
CA SER A 455 -7.89 21.37 13.14
C SER A 455 -6.78 22.15 13.82
N LEU A 456 -5.55 21.74 13.59
CA LEU A 456 -4.34 22.42 14.04
C LEU A 456 -3.73 23.13 12.84
N LYS A 457 -3.42 24.40 12.99
CA LYS A 457 -2.81 25.26 11.98
C LYS A 457 -1.52 25.85 12.54
N ARG A 458 -0.48 25.94 11.72
CA ARG A 458 0.77 26.65 12.05
C ARG A 458 0.92 27.80 11.07
N SER A 459 0.94 29.03 11.56
CA SER A 459 1.02 30.24 10.72
C SER A 459 -0.06 30.27 9.60
N GLY A 460 -1.29 29.85 9.94
CA GLY A 460 -2.40 29.77 8.98
C GLY A 460 -2.39 28.57 8.03
N GLN A 461 -1.30 27.80 7.96
CA GLN A 461 -1.24 26.57 7.16
C GLN A 461 -1.75 25.37 7.95
N LEU A 462 -2.48 24.46 7.30
CA LEU A 462 -2.98 23.24 7.93
C LEU A 462 -1.82 22.34 8.37
N ARG A 463 -1.79 21.98 9.66
CA ARG A 463 -0.79 21.08 10.27
C ARG A 463 -1.38 19.72 10.62
N SER A 464 -2.68 19.65 10.92
CA SER A 464 -3.45 18.43 11.14
C SER A 464 -4.94 18.76 11.16
N CYS A 465 -5.80 17.83 10.76
CA CYS A 465 -7.24 17.96 11.00
C CYS A 465 -7.88 16.57 11.09
N MET A 466 -8.36 16.21 12.27
CA MET A 466 -8.98 14.92 12.55
C MET A 466 -10.24 15.09 13.40
N GLY A 467 -11.17 14.14 13.23
CA GLY A 467 -12.45 14.19 13.90
C GLY A 467 -13.33 13.01 13.52
N LEU A 468 -14.59 13.11 13.89
CA LEU A 468 -15.62 12.11 13.62
C LEU A 468 -16.91 12.79 13.19
N GLN A 469 -17.70 12.08 12.37
CA GLN A 469 -19.00 12.53 11.92
C GLN A 469 -19.92 11.34 11.62
N GLY A 470 -21.21 11.50 11.92
CA GLY A 470 -22.26 10.53 11.60
C GLY A 470 -22.77 9.70 12.79
N GLN A 471 -22.36 10.04 14.01
CA GLN A 471 -22.89 9.43 15.22
C GLN A 471 -23.14 10.47 16.31
N SER A 472 -24.29 10.32 16.97
CA SER A 472 -24.63 11.08 18.17
C SER A 472 -23.64 10.75 19.28
N ILE A 473 -22.79 11.71 19.62
CA ILE A 473 -21.73 11.56 20.61
C ILE A 473 -21.77 12.72 21.60
N ARG A 474 -21.38 12.48 22.84
CA ARG A 474 -21.21 13.56 23.81
C ARG A 474 -20.02 14.45 23.45
N LEU A 475 -20.15 15.74 23.74
CA LEU A 475 -19.12 16.75 23.43
C LEU A 475 -17.75 16.41 24.04
N ASP A 476 -17.71 16.02 25.32
CA ASP A 476 -16.47 15.66 26.02
C ASP A 476 -15.72 14.51 25.33
N GLU A 477 -16.45 13.46 24.97
CA GLU A 477 -15.93 12.28 24.29
C GLU A 477 -15.48 12.60 22.84
N ALA A 478 -16.28 13.40 22.12
CA ALA A 478 -15.96 13.82 20.76
C ALA A 478 -14.68 14.67 20.73
N LEU A 479 -14.54 15.57 21.70
CA LEU A 479 -13.41 16.47 21.83
C LEU A 479 -12.12 15.71 22.15
N GLN A 480 -12.17 14.80 23.14
CA GLN A 480 -11.01 13.98 23.52
C GLN A 480 -10.48 13.17 22.33
N ARG A 481 -11.38 12.53 21.57
CA ARG A 481 -11.02 11.74 20.39
C ARG A 481 -10.47 12.60 19.27
N ALA A 482 -11.17 13.68 18.90
CA ALA A 482 -10.76 14.56 17.82
C ALA A 482 -9.39 15.20 18.11
N ALA A 483 -9.18 15.70 19.34
CA ALA A 483 -7.91 16.27 19.78
C ALA A 483 -6.75 15.26 19.78
N ARG A 484 -6.95 14.07 20.37
CA ARG A 484 -5.94 13.00 20.39
C ARG A 484 -5.55 12.56 18.98
N ASN A 485 -6.54 12.37 18.11
CA ASN A 485 -6.30 11.93 16.74
C ASN A 485 -5.62 13.04 15.93
N ALA A 486 -6.01 14.31 16.11
CA ALA A 486 -5.35 15.44 15.46
C ALA A 486 -3.88 15.56 15.91
N ALA A 487 -3.58 15.22 17.16
CA ALA A 487 -2.22 15.24 17.69
C ALA A 487 -1.33 14.10 17.13
N ARG A 488 -1.89 12.91 16.87
CA ARG A 488 -1.09 11.68 16.67
C ARG A 488 -1.40 10.86 15.42
N GLU A 489 -2.57 10.99 14.82
CA GLU A 489 -3.13 9.99 13.91
C GLU A 489 -3.50 10.53 12.52
N ASP A 490 -3.22 11.81 12.20
CA ASP A 490 -3.43 12.34 10.84
C ASP A 490 -2.38 11.75 9.88
N PRO A 491 -2.75 10.89 8.91
CA PRO A 491 -1.78 10.18 8.07
C PRO A 491 -1.08 11.08 7.05
N ARG A 492 -1.57 12.30 6.85
CA ARG A 492 -1.00 13.26 5.89
C ARG A 492 0.24 13.95 6.44
N PHE A 493 0.34 14.07 7.76
CA PHE A 493 1.39 14.82 8.42
C PHE A 493 2.10 13.96 9.48
N PRO A 494 3.33 14.32 9.88
CA PRO A 494 3.95 13.74 11.06
C PRO A 494 3.10 13.99 12.31
N PRO A 495 3.18 13.12 13.35
CA PRO A 495 2.64 13.44 14.67
C PRO A 495 3.13 14.81 15.15
N ILE A 496 2.32 15.52 15.93
CA ILE A 496 2.69 16.85 16.44
C ILE A 496 3.91 16.72 17.35
N SER A 497 4.94 17.52 17.08
CA SER A 497 6.12 17.62 17.94
C SER A 497 5.80 18.49 19.17
N PRO A 498 6.32 18.15 20.36
CA PRO A 498 6.23 19.05 21.50
C PRO A 498 6.85 20.44 21.22
N SER A 499 7.86 20.50 20.36
CA SER A 499 8.58 21.75 20.01
C SER A 499 7.77 22.75 19.17
N GLU A 500 6.59 22.35 18.69
CA GLU A 500 5.71 23.23 17.92
C GLU A 500 4.39 23.57 18.62
N LEU A 501 4.12 23.04 19.82
CA LEU A 501 2.82 23.20 20.52
C LEU A 501 2.41 24.67 20.75
N ASP A 502 3.35 25.53 21.12
CA ASP A 502 3.12 26.97 21.37
C ASP A 502 2.94 27.80 20.09
N GLN A 503 3.07 27.16 18.94
CA GLN A 503 2.93 27.76 17.62
C GLN A 503 1.69 27.28 16.86
N LEU A 504 0.88 26.42 17.49
CA LEU A 504 -0.33 25.88 16.89
C LEU A 504 -1.54 26.73 17.29
N ASP A 505 -2.15 27.32 16.27
CA ASP A 505 -3.52 27.79 16.36
C ASP A 505 -4.45 26.60 16.14
N MET A 506 -5.60 26.62 16.81
CA MET A 506 -6.55 25.50 16.85
C MET A 506 -7.95 25.98 16.50
N GLU A 507 -8.64 25.18 15.69
CA GLU A 507 -10.06 25.32 15.39
C GLU A 507 -10.78 24.05 15.83
N VAL A 508 -11.73 24.19 16.75
CA VAL A 508 -12.63 23.13 17.19
C VAL A 508 -13.95 23.31 16.45
N TRP A 509 -14.25 22.37 15.56
CA TRP A 509 -15.51 22.33 14.82
C TRP A 509 -16.48 21.42 15.53
N LEU A 510 -17.62 21.96 15.95
CA LEU A 510 -18.74 21.21 16.50
C LEU A 510 -19.79 21.06 15.41
N LEU A 511 -20.19 19.83 15.09
CA LEU A 511 -21.04 19.54 13.93
C LEU A 511 -22.46 19.17 14.34
N HIS A 512 -23.42 19.66 13.57
CA HIS A 512 -24.85 19.60 13.88
C HIS A 512 -25.67 19.31 12.63
N ASP A 513 -26.89 18.81 12.85
CA ASP A 513 -27.98 18.83 11.87
C ASP A 513 -27.61 18.29 10.46
N PRO A 514 -27.11 17.04 10.33
CA PRO A 514 -26.92 16.44 9.02
C PRO A 514 -28.27 16.27 8.31
N GLU A 515 -28.41 16.84 7.12
CA GLU A 515 -29.62 16.80 6.28
C GLU A 515 -29.27 16.23 4.91
N GLU A 516 -30.07 15.29 4.42
CA GLU A 516 -29.92 14.75 3.07
C GLU A 516 -30.40 15.76 2.02
N VAL A 517 -29.57 16.03 1.01
CA VAL A 517 -29.95 16.83 -0.15
C VAL A 517 -30.74 15.94 -1.11
N THR A 518 -32.07 16.02 -1.03
CA THR A 518 -32.97 15.18 -1.83
C THR A 518 -33.04 15.60 -3.30
N GLU A 519 -32.74 16.86 -3.60
CA GLU A 519 -32.64 17.42 -4.95
C GLU A 519 -31.67 16.60 -5.82
N ARG A 520 -31.84 16.65 -7.14
CA ARG A 520 -31.08 15.85 -8.12
C ARG A 520 -30.40 16.76 -9.15
N GLY A 521 -29.32 16.29 -9.76
CA GLY A 521 -28.58 17.05 -10.75
C GLY A 521 -28.14 18.44 -10.23
N GLU A 522 -28.18 19.44 -11.10
CA GLU A 522 -27.73 20.81 -10.81
C GLU A 522 -28.54 21.53 -9.72
N ASP A 523 -29.78 21.09 -9.44
CA ASP A 523 -30.61 21.69 -8.39
C ASP A 523 -29.99 21.54 -6.99
N ARG A 524 -29.06 20.59 -6.82
CA ARG A 524 -28.26 20.43 -5.59
C ARG A 524 -27.39 21.67 -5.28
N ILE A 525 -26.95 22.43 -6.29
CA ILE A 525 -26.13 23.63 -6.10
C ILE A 525 -26.87 24.66 -5.24
N ALA A 526 -28.17 24.86 -5.49
CA ALA A 526 -28.98 25.83 -4.77
C ALA A 526 -29.21 25.47 -3.29
N LYS A 527 -28.85 24.25 -2.87
CA LYS A 527 -28.99 23.75 -1.50
C LYS A 527 -27.71 23.90 -0.68
N VAL A 528 -26.59 24.24 -1.32
CA VAL A 528 -25.30 24.42 -0.66
C VAL A 528 -25.05 25.90 -0.39
N THR A 529 -24.93 26.28 0.89
CA THR A 529 -24.57 27.64 1.31
C THR A 529 -23.12 27.66 1.79
N ILE A 530 -22.24 28.33 1.02
CA ILE A 530 -20.81 28.45 1.35
C ILE A 530 -20.60 29.16 2.69
N GLY A 531 -19.67 28.63 3.49
CA GLY A 531 -19.32 29.14 4.81
C GLY A 531 -20.27 28.72 5.93
N ARG A 532 -21.43 28.14 5.59
CA ARG A 532 -22.38 27.57 6.54
C ARG A 532 -22.40 26.04 6.49
N HIS A 533 -22.59 25.46 5.30
CA HIS A 533 -22.75 24.02 5.14
C HIS A 533 -21.38 23.34 4.98
N GLY A 534 -21.17 22.25 5.72
CA GLY A 534 -20.24 21.18 5.36
C GLY A 534 -20.94 20.19 4.44
N LEU A 535 -20.15 19.45 3.65
CA LEU A 535 -20.65 18.46 2.69
C LEU A 535 -20.14 17.08 3.02
N GLN A 536 -21.01 16.08 2.85
CA GLN A 536 -20.64 14.68 2.90
C GLN A 536 -21.27 13.92 1.74
N VAL A 537 -20.48 13.11 1.03
CA VAL A 537 -20.96 12.30 -0.09
C VAL A 537 -20.63 10.83 0.09
N PHE A 538 -21.53 9.98 -0.41
CA PHE A 538 -21.38 8.53 -0.43
C PHE A 538 -21.79 7.98 -1.80
N GLN A 539 -20.96 7.10 -2.36
CA GLN A 539 -21.31 6.27 -3.52
C GLN A 539 -20.61 4.91 -3.39
N GLY A 540 -21.34 3.87 -3.00
CA GLY A 540 -20.77 2.55 -2.69
C GLY A 540 -19.82 2.59 -1.49
N ILE A 541 -18.55 2.20 -1.71
CA ILE A 541 -17.49 2.27 -0.67
C ILE A 541 -16.80 3.64 -0.57
N ASN A 542 -17.02 4.51 -1.56
CA ASN A 542 -16.37 5.81 -1.68
C ASN A 542 -17.10 6.84 -0.81
N ARG A 543 -16.34 7.57 0.01
CA ARG A 543 -16.88 8.56 0.96
C ARG A 543 -16.00 9.80 1.04
N GLY A 544 -16.61 10.97 0.94
CA GLY A 544 -15.94 12.27 1.04
C GLY A 544 -16.64 13.16 2.04
N LEU A 545 -15.87 14.00 2.75
CA LEU A 545 -16.39 14.93 3.74
C LEU A 545 -15.55 16.21 3.74
N LEU A 546 -16.18 17.37 3.62
CA LEU A 546 -15.53 18.67 3.75
C LEU A 546 -16.25 19.55 4.79
N LEU A 547 -15.48 20.19 5.66
CA LEU A 547 -16.01 21.08 6.71
C LEU A 547 -16.49 22.41 6.11
N PRO A 548 -17.43 23.13 6.79
CA PRO A 548 -17.97 24.40 6.29
C PRO A 548 -16.92 25.46 5.93
N GLY A 549 -15.82 25.52 6.70
CA GLY A 549 -14.75 26.50 6.48
C GLY A 549 -13.95 26.27 5.19
N VAL A 550 -13.92 25.04 4.64
CA VAL A 550 -13.00 24.68 3.56
C VAL A 550 -13.25 25.48 2.28
N ALA A 551 -14.51 25.64 1.87
CA ALA A 551 -14.84 26.40 0.68
C ALA A 551 -14.50 27.89 0.83
N THR A 552 -14.67 28.44 2.03
CA THR A 552 -14.32 29.84 2.33
C THR A 552 -12.80 30.04 2.29
N ASP A 553 -12.05 29.13 2.92
CA ASP A 553 -10.59 29.17 2.97
C ASP A 553 -9.96 29.07 1.57
N ASN A 554 -10.64 28.43 0.60
CA ASN A 554 -10.16 28.25 -0.77
C ASN A 554 -10.87 29.14 -1.81
N ASN A 555 -11.77 30.03 -1.39
CA ASN A 555 -12.58 30.89 -2.27
C ASN A 555 -13.34 30.11 -3.36
N TRP A 556 -13.95 28.98 -2.98
CA TRP A 556 -14.77 28.14 -3.86
C TRP A 556 -16.23 28.55 -3.85
N ASP A 557 -16.89 28.41 -5.00
CA ASP A 557 -18.36 28.44 -5.08
C ASP A 557 -18.98 27.08 -4.73
N ALA A 558 -20.32 27.03 -4.69
CA ALA A 558 -21.07 25.83 -4.29
C ALA A 558 -20.82 24.64 -5.24
N GLU A 559 -20.69 24.89 -6.54
CA GLU A 559 -20.43 23.85 -7.53
C GLU A 559 -19.02 23.28 -7.37
N THR A 560 -18.01 24.15 -7.27
CA THR A 560 -16.62 23.74 -7.00
C THR A 560 -16.54 22.97 -5.68
N PHE A 561 -17.30 23.37 -4.67
CA PHE A 561 -17.30 22.69 -3.38
C PHE A 561 -17.87 21.26 -3.46
N LEU A 562 -18.93 21.07 -4.25
CA LEU A 562 -19.50 19.76 -4.57
C LEU A 562 -18.52 18.88 -5.35
N ASP A 563 -17.82 19.47 -6.33
CA ASP A 563 -16.79 18.78 -7.09
C ASP A 563 -15.65 18.28 -6.19
N GLN A 564 -15.17 19.13 -5.30
CA GLN A 564 -14.05 18.82 -4.41
C GLN A 564 -14.39 17.76 -3.36
N VAL A 565 -15.64 17.70 -2.86
CA VAL A 565 -16.04 16.63 -1.92
C VAL A 565 -16.12 15.27 -2.63
N CYS A 566 -16.51 15.23 -3.91
CA CYS A 566 -16.46 14.02 -4.74
C CYS A 566 -15.02 13.58 -5.03
N ILE A 567 -14.13 14.51 -5.42
CA ILE A 567 -12.70 14.21 -5.59
C ILE A 567 -12.12 13.63 -4.31
N LYS A 568 -12.44 14.23 -3.16
CA LYS A 568 -12.00 13.72 -1.85
C LYS A 568 -12.55 12.33 -1.54
N ALA A 569 -13.72 11.97 -2.08
CA ALA A 569 -14.28 10.64 -1.98
C ALA A 569 -13.62 9.60 -2.89
N GLY A 570 -12.71 10.03 -3.79
CA GLY A 570 -12.19 9.18 -4.87
C GLY A 570 -13.19 9.00 -6.02
N LEU A 571 -14.16 9.90 -6.14
CA LEU A 571 -15.17 9.93 -7.20
C LEU A 571 -14.79 10.97 -8.27
N PRO A 572 -15.32 10.84 -9.51
CA PRO A 572 -15.26 11.91 -10.49
C PRO A 572 -15.85 13.21 -9.92
N PRO A 573 -15.31 14.41 -10.25
CA PRO A 573 -15.76 15.67 -9.67
C PRO A 573 -17.27 15.86 -9.75
N THR A 574 -17.88 15.59 -10.90
CA THR A 574 -19.31 15.81 -11.13
C THR A 574 -20.20 14.66 -10.64
N ALA A 575 -19.67 13.69 -9.90
CA ALA A 575 -20.42 12.53 -9.42
C ALA A 575 -21.58 12.93 -8.49
N TRP A 576 -21.54 14.10 -7.86
CA TRP A 576 -22.67 14.64 -7.09
C TRP A 576 -23.92 14.91 -7.94
N ARG A 577 -23.83 14.93 -9.28
CA ARG A 577 -25.01 15.04 -10.16
C ARG A 577 -25.73 13.70 -10.33
N ASP A 578 -25.06 12.59 -10.03
CA ASP A 578 -25.61 11.24 -10.15
C ASP A 578 -26.59 10.93 -9.00
N ASP A 579 -27.73 10.33 -9.34
CA ASP A 579 -28.74 9.87 -8.40
C ASP A 579 -28.23 8.76 -7.47
N ALA A 580 -27.20 8.00 -7.90
CA ALA A 580 -26.52 7.00 -7.08
C ALA A 580 -25.64 7.62 -5.98
N THR A 581 -25.29 8.91 -6.09
CA THR A 581 -24.51 9.63 -5.08
C THR A 581 -25.44 10.25 -4.04
N GLN A 582 -25.32 9.77 -2.80
CA GLN A 582 -26.00 10.37 -1.65
C GLN A 582 -25.19 11.59 -1.20
N LEU A 583 -25.85 12.72 -0.99
CA LEU A 583 -25.26 13.99 -0.59
C LEU A 583 -25.96 14.47 0.68
N PHE A 584 -25.16 14.85 1.68
CA PHE A 584 -25.64 15.44 2.93
C PHE A 584 -24.97 16.80 3.14
N THR A 585 -25.75 17.76 3.63
CA THR A 585 -25.27 19.00 4.21
C THR A 585 -25.30 18.91 5.73
N PHE A 586 -24.43 19.64 6.42
CA PHE A 586 -24.49 19.77 7.88
C PHE A 586 -23.99 21.14 8.31
N ASP A 587 -24.47 21.63 9.44
CA ASP A 587 -24.01 22.89 10.03
C ASP A 587 -22.79 22.64 10.95
N GLY A 588 -21.95 23.65 11.14
CA GLY A 588 -20.81 23.53 12.04
C GLY A 588 -20.38 24.85 12.67
N ASP A 589 -20.22 24.85 14.01
CA ASP A 589 -19.67 25.98 14.76
C ASP A 589 -18.15 25.84 14.88
N CYS A 590 -17.42 26.90 14.55
CA CYS A 590 -15.95 26.92 14.60
C CYS A 590 -15.48 27.78 15.79
N LEU A 591 -14.99 27.12 16.84
CA LEU A 591 -14.38 27.75 17.99
C LEU A 591 -12.88 27.87 17.78
N ARG A 592 -12.31 29.07 17.95
CA ARG A 592 -10.89 29.33 17.68
C ARG A 592 -10.10 29.55 18.97
N GLY A 593 -8.89 29.01 19.01
CA GLY A 593 -7.99 29.17 20.13
C GLY A 593 -6.55 28.82 19.81
N ARG A 594 -5.75 28.64 20.86
CA ARG A 594 -4.36 28.18 20.77
C ARG A 594 -4.18 26.94 21.62
N VAL A 595 -3.30 26.03 21.20
CA VAL A 595 -2.98 24.83 21.97
C VAL A 595 -2.19 25.18 23.22
N CYS A 596 -1.12 25.95 23.07
CA CYS A 596 -0.34 26.44 24.21
C CYS A 596 0.09 27.89 23.97
N THR A 597 0.39 28.60 25.05
CA THR A 597 0.89 29.99 25.00
C THR A 597 2.34 30.13 25.47
N THR A 598 2.89 29.07 26.07
CA THR A 598 4.27 29.02 26.57
C THR A 598 5.05 27.92 25.87
N PRO A 599 6.32 28.15 25.50
CA PRO A 599 7.16 27.13 24.92
C PRO A 599 7.24 25.89 25.83
N VAL A 600 6.89 24.72 25.28
CA VAL A 600 6.91 23.46 26.02
C VAL A 600 8.24 22.77 25.76
N SER A 601 9.17 22.86 26.71
CA SER A 601 10.43 22.12 26.67
C SER A 601 10.18 20.66 27.03
N ALA A 602 9.89 19.80 26.05
CA ALA A 602 9.73 18.37 26.32
C ALA A 602 11.05 17.74 26.76
N THR A 603 11.04 17.12 27.95
CA THR A 603 12.12 16.27 28.47
C THR A 603 12.07 14.86 27.88
N THR A 604 11.74 14.71 26.59
CA THR A 604 11.77 13.39 25.95
C THR A 604 13.23 12.92 25.90
N ARG A 605 13.51 11.74 26.49
CA ARG A 605 14.84 11.13 26.49
C ARG A 605 15.24 10.79 25.05
N GLY A 606 15.96 11.69 24.38
CA GLY A 606 16.62 11.39 23.10
C GLY A 606 17.72 10.34 23.27
N PHE A 607 18.22 9.82 22.14
CA PHE A 607 19.33 8.87 22.15
C PHE A 607 20.61 9.51 22.71
N GLY A 608 21.19 8.91 23.74
CA GLY A 608 22.43 9.39 24.34
C GLY A 608 23.62 9.18 23.40
N GLY A 609 24.61 10.10 23.41
CA GLY A 609 25.76 10.03 22.50
C GLY A 609 26.56 8.71 22.59
N SER A 610 26.71 8.13 23.78
CA SER A 610 27.36 6.82 23.97
C SER A 610 26.57 5.68 23.32
N GLN A 611 25.25 5.78 23.30
CA GLN A 611 24.37 4.79 22.68
C GLN A 611 24.45 4.86 21.16
N VAL A 612 24.42 6.07 20.58
CA VAL A 612 24.59 6.25 19.13
C VAL A 612 25.97 5.77 18.67
N ALA A 613 27.02 6.03 19.45
CA ALA A 613 28.36 5.51 19.18
C ALA A 613 28.41 3.98 19.17
N ALA A 614 27.73 3.31 20.12
CA ALA A 614 27.66 1.85 20.15
C ALA A 614 26.96 1.26 18.91
N TYR A 615 25.89 1.90 18.40
CA TYR A 615 25.27 1.48 17.13
C TYR A 615 26.18 1.74 15.93
N ALA A 616 26.91 2.86 15.90
CA ALA A 616 27.85 3.16 14.83
C ALA A 616 28.98 2.11 14.76
N ASP A 617 29.55 1.74 15.91
CA ASP A 617 30.54 0.68 16.04
C ASP A 617 29.98 -0.68 15.60
N PHE A 618 28.76 -0.99 16.01
CA PHE A 618 28.03 -2.19 15.57
C PHE A 618 27.82 -2.23 14.06
N CYS A 619 27.42 -1.12 13.44
CA CYS A 619 27.28 -1.01 11.99
C CYS A 619 28.64 -1.19 11.30
N ASN A 620 29.70 -0.54 11.79
CA ASN A 620 31.04 -0.66 11.24
C ASN A 620 31.56 -2.11 11.29
N ALA A 621 31.33 -2.81 12.40
CA ALA A 621 31.72 -4.21 12.58
C ALA A 621 31.00 -5.13 11.58
N ASN A 622 29.69 -4.94 11.39
CA ASN A 622 28.92 -5.74 10.43
C ASN A 622 29.31 -5.44 8.98
N ILE A 623 29.57 -4.17 8.62
CA ILE A 623 30.07 -3.81 7.28
C ILE A 623 31.40 -4.53 7.01
N LYS A 624 32.34 -4.49 7.97
CA LYS A 624 33.62 -5.21 7.85
C LYS A 624 33.40 -6.71 7.71
N ALA A 625 32.54 -7.32 8.52
CA ALA A 625 32.22 -8.74 8.45
C ALA A 625 31.68 -9.11 7.06
N LEU A 626 30.72 -8.37 6.51
CA LEU A 626 30.18 -8.62 5.16
C LEU A 626 31.25 -8.53 4.07
N LEU A 627 32.12 -7.52 4.13
CA LEU A 627 33.19 -7.33 3.15
C LEU A 627 34.27 -8.43 3.20
N THR A 628 34.47 -9.06 4.36
CA THR A 628 35.45 -10.13 4.55
C THR A 628 34.84 -11.54 4.56
N GLY A 629 33.52 -11.68 4.34
CA GLY A 629 32.81 -12.97 4.44
C GLY A 629 32.70 -13.54 5.87
N GLY A 630 32.78 -12.69 6.89
CA GLY A 630 32.60 -13.04 8.29
C GLY A 630 31.14 -13.10 8.73
N VAL A 631 30.91 -13.51 9.98
CA VAL A 631 29.56 -13.63 10.58
C VAL A 631 29.05 -12.26 11.02
N THR A 632 27.85 -11.91 10.57
CA THR A 632 27.14 -10.68 10.98
C THR A 632 26.19 -10.93 12.15
N SER A 633 25.90 -9.88 12.92
CA SER A 633 24.81 -9.85 13.89
C SER A 633 23.71 -8.89 13.44
N PRO A 634 22.45 -9.32 13.30
CA PRO A 634 21.35 -8.44 12.92
C PRO A 634 20.86 -7.52 14.04
N TYR A 635 21.25 -7.79 15.29
CA TYR A 635 20.86 -7.01 16.46
C TYR A 635 22.06 -6.76 17.39
N LEU A 636 22.03 -5.64 18.12
CA LEU A 636 22.95 -5.30 19.19
C LEU A 636 22.27 -5.62 20.54
N PRO A 637 22.65 -6.73 21.22
CA PRO A 637 21.98 -7.14 22.45
C PRO A 637 22.08 -6.10 23.56
N GLY A 638 20.96 -5.83 24.24
CA GLY A 638 20.90 -4.88 25.36
C GLY A 638 20.86 -3.40 24.95
N ALA A 639 20.93 -3.09 23.65
CA ALA A 639 20.65 -1.75 23.14
C ALA A 639 19.15 -1.54 22.95
N LEU A 640 18.68 -0.30 23.09
CA LEU A 640 17.28 0.06 22.84
C LEU A 640 16.87 -0.35 21.41
N ASP A 641 15.66 -0.83 21.23
CA ASP A 641 15.06 -0.94 19.89
C ASP A 641 13.73 -0.20 19.96
N GLY A 642 13.62 0.86 19.17
CA GLY A 642 12.51 1.79 19.20
C GLY A 642 12.19 2.29 17.81
N GLU A 643 11.11 3.06 17.71
CA GLU A 643 10.74 3.69 16.46
C GLU A 643 11.49 5.01 16.28
N VAL A 644 12.05 5.18 15.10
CA VAL A 644 12.76 6.39 14.68
C VAL A 644 12.21 6.86 13.34
N GLN A 645 12.41 8.14 13.01
CA GLN A 645 11.96 8.70 11.74
C GLN A 645 13.06 8.76 10.69
N GLY A 646 14.33 8.76 11.09
CA GLY A 646 15.45 8.78 10.14
C GLY A 646 16.71 8.11 10.66
N LEU A 647 17.46 7.52 9.73
CA LEU A 647 18.76 6.91 9.99
C LEU A 647 19.69 7.22 8.82
N LEU A 648 20.86 7.77 9.10
CA LEU A 648 21.90 8.01 8.11
C LEU A 648 23.20 7.36 8.59
N LEU A 649 23.75 6.47 7.78
CA LEU A 649 25.09 5.92 7.93
C LEU A 649 26.03 6.60 6.95
N GLN A 650 27.21 6.98 7.45
CA GLN A 650 28.27 7.58 6.66
C GLN A 650 29.55 6.77 6.87
N THR A 651 29.99 6.04 5.86
CA THR A 651 31.20 5.20 5.94
C THR A 651 32.35 5.83 5.18
N ASN A 652 33.51 5.92 5.84
CA ASN A 652 34.73 6.53 5.30
C ASN A 652 35.96 5.60 5.44
N TRP A 653 36.97 5.80 4.60
CA TRP A 653 38.25 5.08 4.62
C TRP A 653 39.40 5.95 4.12
N MET A 654 40.64 5.53 4.39
CA MET A 654 41.84 6.26 3.97
C MET A 654 41.92 6.43 2.44
N GLY A 655 42.14 7.68 2.02
CA GLY A 655 42.32 8.05 0.60
C GLY A 655 41.02 8.41 -0.12
N ASN A 656 39.86 8.35 0.54
CA ASN A 656 38.60 8.80 -0.04
C ASN A 656 38.25 10.22 0.43
N ALA A 657 37.92 11.09 -0.53
CA ALA A 657 37.59 12.49 -0.26
C ALA A 657 36.13 12.69 0.19
N ARG A 658 35.22 11.77 -0.18
CA ARG A 658 33.78 11.88 0.14
C ARG A 658 33.24 10.57 0.69
N PRO A 659 32.69 10.54 1.90
CA PRO A 659 32.22 9.30 2.49
C PRO A 659 31.01 8.73 1.73
N VAL A 660 30.82 7.42 1.82
CA VAL A 660 29.63 6.75 1.27
C VAL A 660 28.50 6.93 2.28
N VAL A 661 27.46 7.65 1.87
CA VAL A 661 26.27 7.90 2.68
C VAL A 661 25.14 6.99 2.21
N GLN A 662 24.46 6.37 3.17
CA GLN A 662 23.20 5.68 2.93
C GLN A 662 22.25 5.96 4.08
N GLY A 663 20.98 6.23 3.78
CA GLY A 663 20.01 6.53 4.80
C GLY A 663 18.57 6.28 4.37
N ARG A 664 17.71 6.23 5.38
CA ARG A 664 16.25 6.17 5.22
C ARG A 664 15.63 7.26 6.09
N LEU A 665 14.54 7.83 5.60
CA LEU A 665 13.73 8.80 6.32
C LEU A 665 12.26 8.52 6.02
N THR A 666 11.43 8.60 7.05
CA THR A 666 9.98 8.55 7.01
C THR A 666 9.46 9.64 7.94
N LEU A 667 8.60 10.51 7.42
CA LEU A 667 8.08 11.64 8.18
C LEU A 667 6.84 11.26 9.00
N ASN A 668 6.00 10.34 8.49
CA ASN A 668 4.68 10.07 9.09
C ASN A 668 4.65 8.82 9.97
N THR A 669 5.38 7.76 9.58
CA THR A 669 5.37 6.48 10.31
C THR A 669 6.75 6.17 10.85
N GLY A 670 6.88 5.72 12.10
CA GLY A 670 8.15 5.28 12.65
C GLY A 670 8.69 4.03 11.95
N MET A 671 10.01 3.85 11.97
CA MET A 671 10.68 2.62 11.51
C MET A 671 11.49 1.98 12.65
N PRO A 672 11.57 0.64 12.69
CA PRO A 672 12.32 -0.07 13.72
C PRO A 672 13.82 0.19 13.56
N LEU A 673 14.45 0.75 14.61
CA LEU A 673 15.84 1.20 14.60
C LEU A 673 16.82 0.11 14.14
N GLN A 674 16.95 -1.00 14.88
CA GLN A 674 18.04 -1.95 14.65
C GLN A 674 17.87 -2.75 13.34
N ALA A 675 16.63 -3.14 13.03
CA ALA A 675 16.33 -3.83 11.77
C ALA A 675 16.67 -2.94 10.56
N THR A 676 16.31 -1.66 10.63
CA THR A 676 16.63 -0.71 9.56
C THR A 676 18.14 -0.47 9.46
N LEU A 677 18.83 -0.31 10.58
CA LEU A 677 20.30 -0.18 10.59
C LEU A 677 20.99 -1.38 9.91
N PHE A 678 20.53 -2.60 10.16
CA PHE A 678 21.10 -3.79 9.55
C PHE A 678 20.90 -3.81 8.02
N GLU A 679 19.72 -3.41 7.55
CA GLU A 679 19.47 -3.28 6.10
C GLU A 679 20.39 -2.22 5.46
N LEU A 680 20.56 -1.05 6.11
CA LEU A 680 21.48 -0.01 5.63
C LEU A 680 22.94 -0.49 5.59
N VAL A 681 23.35 -1.30 6.57
CA VAL A 681 24.68 -1.94 6.60
C VAL A 681 24.89 -2.86 5.39
N GLN A 682 23.88 -3.66 5.03
CA GLN A 682 23.96 -4.55 3.86
C GLN A 682 24.07 -3.73 2.55
N GLU A 683 23.29 -2.66 2.43
CA GLU A 683 23.32 -1.76 1.27
C GLU A 683 24.70 -1.08 1.11
N ILE A 684 25.29 -0.58 2.20
CA ILE A 684 26.63 0.00 2.20
C ILE A 684 27.68 -1.05 1.82
N ALA A 685 27.64 -2.23 2.44
CA ALA A 685 28.61 -3.30 2.17
C ALA A 685 28.58 -3.72 0.68
N GLY A 686 27.40 -3.90 0.09
CA GLY A 686 27.25 -4.25 -1.33
C GLY A 686 27.75 -3.17 -2.30
N ARG A 687 27.71 -1.89 -1.90
CA ARG A 687 28.36 -0.79 -2.67
C ARG A 687 29.87 -0.83 -2.52
N LEU A 688 30.37 -0.95 -1.29
CA LEU A 688 31.81 -0.95 -0.99
C LEU A 688 32.53 -2.14 -1.60
N GLN A 689 31.89 -3.31 -1.69
CA GLN A 689 32.47 -4.52 -2.26
C GLN A 689 32.99 -4.32 -3.70
N ARG A 690 32.41 -3.37 -4.45
CA ARG A 690 32.84 -2.99 -5.81
C ARG A 690 33.85 -1.86 -5.86
N GLN A 691 34.13 -1.17 -4.75
CA GLN A 691 34.87 0.10 -4.72
C GLN A 691 36.20 0.06 -3.95
N ILE A 692 36.38 -0.86 -3.00
CA ILE A 692 37.55 -0.85 -2.11
C ILE A 692 38.26 -2.22 -2.05
N GLY A 693 39.59 -2.18 -1.96
CA GLY A 693 40.42 -3.37 -1.80
C GLY A 693 40.67 -3.78 -0.34
N PRO A 694 41.25 -4.96 -0.07
CA PRO A 694 41.41 -5.51 1.29
C PRO A 694 42.16 -4.60 2.29
N ARG A 695 43.17 -3.84 1.84
CA ARG A 695 43.91 -2.91 2.71
C ARG A 695 43.05 -1.73 3.19
N GLN A 696 42.10 -1.28 2.37
CA GLN A 696 41.21 -0.17 2.70
C GLN A 696 40.11 -0.60 3.67
N GLN A 697 39.72 -1.88 3.66
CA GLN A 697 38.69 -2.44 4.55
C GLN A 697 39.08 -2.34 6.04
N VAL A 698 40.36 -2.50 6.36
CA VAL A 698 40.86 -2.45 7.75
C VAL A 698 40.60 -1.07 8.39
N GLY A 699 40.82 0.00 7.62
CA GLY A 699 40.68 1.39 8.04
C GLY A 699 39.28 1.99 7.91
N LEU A 700 38.24 1.17 7.70
CA LEU A 700 36.86 1.66 7.63
C LEU A 700 36.38 2.19 8.99
N THR A 701 35.72 3.34 8.90
CA THR A 701 35.01 4.03 9.99
C THR A 701 33.59 4.32 9.53
N THR A 702 32.62 4.19 10.42
CA THR A 702 31.22 4.46 10.10
C THR A 702 30.63 5.37 11.17
N ASP A 703 30.06 6.47 10.72
CA ASP A 703 29.29 7.40 11.54
C ASP A 703 27.79 7.14 11.36
N LEU A 704 27.02 7.44 12.42
CA LEU A 704 25.57 7.27 12.46
C LEU A 704 24.90 8.55 12.92
N LEU A 705 23.80 8.92 12.27
CA LEU A 705 22.81 9.90 12.74
C LEU A 705 21.46 9.20 12.89
N ILE A 706 20.87 9.32 14.07
CA ILE A 706 19.49 8.90 14.38
C ILE A 706 18.61 10.15 14.45
N LEU A 707 17.46 10.10 13.79
CA LEU A 707 16.49 11.20 13.73
C LEU A 707 15.12 10.77 14.26
N ASP A 708 14.51 11.63 15.06
CA ASP A 708 13.16 11.48 15.60
C ASP A 708 12.46 12.85 15.77
N ASP A 709 11.23 12.85 16.28
CA ASP A 709 10.48 14.06 16.65
C ASP A 709 10.38 15.12 15.53
N ALA A 710 9.78 14.76 14.39
CA ALA A 710 9.60 15.68 13.26
C ALA A 710 8.62 16.84 13.58
N ALA A 711 9.02 18.07 13.24
CA ALA A 711 8.21 19.29 13.33
C ALA A 711 8.13 19.97 11.96
N MET A 712 6.99 20.58 11.61
CA MET A 712 6.77 21.20 10.30
C MET A 712 6.90 22.72 10.38
N HIS A 713 7.79 23.32 9.60
CA HIS A 713 8.12 24.75 9.63
C HIS A 713 7.49 25.59 8.50
N GLY A 714 6.50 25.04 7.80
CA GLY A 714 5.78 25.68 6.71
C GLY A 714 6.34 25.33 5.33
N SER A 715 5.97 26.13 4.33
CA SER A 715 6.41 25.98 2.94
C SER A 715 7.61 26.84 2.60
N THR A 716 8.30 26.54 1.49
CA THR A 716 9.53 27.22 1.08
C THR A 716 9.39 28.72 0.80
N ASP A 717 8.16 29.22 0.60
CA ASP A 717 7.82 30.64 0.45
C ASP A 717 7.41 31.32 1.78
N ALA A 718 7.18 30.55 2.84
CA ALA A 718 6.68 31.04 4.12
C ALA A 718 7.25 30.26 5.31
N ILE A 719 8.59 30.20 5.41
CA ILE A 719 9.31 29.43 6.43
C ILE A 719 9.26 30.13 7.80
N ARG A 720 9.02 29.37 8.87
CA ARG A 720 9.12 29.79 10.28
C ARG A 720 9.86 28.75 11.11
N LEU A 721 11.10 29.06 11.50
CA LEU A 721 12.02 28.12 12.16
C LEU A 721 11.95 28.12 13.69
N ASP A 722 10.94 28.74 14.28
CA ASP A 722 10.72 28.69 15.73
C ASP A 722 10.66 27.22 16.20
N GLY A 723 11.39 26.88 17.26
CA GLY A 723 11.56 25.49 17.75
C GLY A 723 12.66 24.67 17.05
N ALA A 724 13.28 25.17 15.97
CA ALA A 724 14.41 24.52 15.31
C ALA A 724 15.74 24.83 16.05
N GLU A 725 16.10 24.03 17.05
CA GLU A 725 17.30 24.29 17.85
C GLU A 725 18.61 24.00 17.11
N ARG A 726 19.55 24.98 17.15
CA ARG A 726 20.88 24.87 16.56
C ARG A 726 21.62 23.64 17.09
N GLY A 727 22.12 22.83 16.15
CA GLY A 727 22.93 21.65 16.42
C GLY A 727 22.21 20.48 17.08
N GLN A 728 20.91 20.62 17.38
CA GLN A 728 20.07 19.54 17.88
C GLN A 728 19.13 19.00 16.81
N ARG A 729 18.73 19.83 15.84
CA ARG A 729 17.74 19.45 14.82
C ARG A 729 18.31 19.50 13.41
N ALA A 730 17.98 18.49 12.62
CA ALA A 730 18.26 18.40 11.20
C ALA A 730 17.17 19.17 10.46
N ILE A 731 17.51 19.87 9.38
CA ILE A 731 16.53 20.47 8.48
C ILE A 731 16.31 19.54 7.31
N VAL A 732 15.04 19.35 6.95
CA VAL A 732 14.60 18.56 5.81
C VAL A 732 13.72 19.43 4.93
N VAL A 733 14.00 19.47 3.64
CA VAL A 733 13.13 20.10 2.65
C VAL A 733 12.72 19.03 1.64
N THR A 734 11.41 18.92 1.42
CA THR A 734 10.82 17.94 0.50
C THR A 734 9.85 18.60 -0.46
N SER A 735 9.86 18.15 -1.71
CA SER A 735 8.81 18.40 -2.70
C SER A 735 8.28 17.06 -3.24
N SER A 736 7.51 17.07 -4.33
CA SER A 736 6.96 15.86 -4.97
C SER A 736 8.02 14.80 -5.32
N ASP A 737 9.19 15.22 -5.78
CA ASP A 737 10.23 14.35 -6.35
C ASP A 737 11.64 14.68 -5.84
N ARG A 738 11.80 15.76 -5.05
CA ARG A 738 13.09 16.22 -4.55
C ARG A 738 13.11 16.22 -3.03
N PHE A 739 14.27 15.91 -2.49
CA PHE A 739 14.50 15.80 -1.06
C PHE A 739 15.92 16.25 -0.73
N SER A 740 16.07 17.05 0.32
CA SER A 740 17.37 17.31 0.95
C SER A 740 17.24 17.37 2.46
N LEU A 741 18.29 16.89 3.12
CA LEU A 741 18.45 16.85 4.56
C LEU A 741 19.86 17.29 4.92
N HIS A 742 19.96 18.25 5.84
CA HIS A 742 21.22 18.65 6.44
C HIS A 742 21.11 18.69 7.96
N TRP A 743 22.14 18.16 8.63
CA TRP A 743 22.33 18.28 10.07
C TRP A 743 23.78 18.68 10.33
N ASP A 744 23.99 19.73 11.12
CA ASP A 744 25.31 20.26 11.44
C ASP A 744 25.26 20.90 12.82
N ARG A 745 26.13 20.43 13.73
CA ARG A 745 26.17 20.91 15.12
C ARG A 745 26.48 22.40 15.25
N ASN A 746 27.19 22.95 14.27
CA ASN A 746 27.76 24.29 14.32
C ASN A 746 27.06 25.29 13.38
N THR A 747 26.12 24.86 12.55
CA THR A 747 25.43 25.73 11.59
C THR A 747 24.03 26.13 12.10
N THR A 748 23.60 27.36 11.79
CA THR A 748 22.26 27.85 12.18
C THR A 748 21.15 27.21 11.33
N PRO A 749 19.91 27.07 11.85
CA PRO A 749 18.78 26.54 11.08
C PRO A 749 18.55 27.24 9.74
N ASP A 750 18.64 28.58 9.67
CA ASP A 750 18.48 29.34 8.43
C ASP A 750 19.54 28.95 7.38
N GLN A 751 20.79 28.84 7.80
CA GLN A 751 21.88 28.39 6.90
C GLN A 751 21.70 26.92 6.46
N LEU A 752 21.09 26.08 7.29
CA LEU A 752 20.76 24.69 6.90
C LEU A 752 19.62 24.66 5.88
N VAL A 753 18.61 25.53 6.03
CA VAL A 753 17.56 25.72 5.02
C VAL A 753 18.17 26.16 3.69
N ASP A 754 19.06 27.15 3.68
CA ASP A 754 19.73 27.63 2.46
C ASP A 754 20.48 26.49 1.75
N ARG A 755 21.18 25.64 2.50
CA ARG A 755 21.86 24.45 1.96
C ARG A 755 20.88 23.43 1.39
N CYS A 756 19.79 23.14 2.11
CA CYS A 756 18.75 22.24 1.61
C CYS A 756 18.13 22.77 0.31
N LEU A 757 17.80 24.06 0.24
CA LEU A 757 17.23 24.71 -0.94
C LEU A 757 18.19 24.68 -2.14
N ALA A 758 19.47 24.96 -1.90
CA ALA A 758 20.50 24.87 -2.93
C ALA A 758 20.71 23.44 -3.47
N ASP A 759 20.55 22.42 -2.61
CA ASP A 759 20.67 21.02 -3.01
C ASP A 759 19.49 20.52 -3.86
N ILE A 760 18.28 20.98 -3.56
CA ILE A 760 17.08 20.55 -4.28
C ILE A 760 16.83 21.36 -5.55
N ASP A 761 17.31 22.60 -5.62
CA ASP A 761 17.12 23.51 -6.77
C ASP A 761 15.67 23.51 -7.26
N LEU A 762 14.75 23.99 -6.42
CA LEU A 762 13.32 23.99 -6.74
C LEU A 762 13.02 25.00 -7.86
N PRO A 763 12.25 24.60 -8.88
CA PRO A 763 11.68 25.55 -9.84
C PRO A 763 10.86 26.63 -9.12
N ALA A 764 10.84 27.85 -9.66
CA ALA A 764 10.18 29.00 -9.04
C ALA A 764 8.69 28.79 -8.73
N SER A 765 8.01 27.92 -9.48
CA SER A 765 6.59 27.58 -9.29
C SER A 765 6.34 26.41 -8.32
N THR A 766 7.38 25.69 -7.88
CA THR A 766 7.26 24.54 -6.99
C THR A 766 7.45 24.95 -5.54
N ARG A 767 6.47 24.65 -4.69
CA ARG A 767 6.58 24.83 -3.24
C ARG A 767 7.00 23.52 -2.57
N GLY A 768 8.07 23.57 -1.79
CA GLY A 768 8.45 22.49 -0.90
C GLY A 768 7.85 22.69 0.50
N VAL A 769 7.88 21.63 1.31
CA VAL A 769 7.59 21.69 2.74
C VAL A 769 8.88 21.55 3.54
N VAL A 770 9.04 22.39 4.55
CA VAL A 770 10.21 22.40 5.43
C VAL A 770 9.86 21.70 6.73
N TYR A 771 10.66 20.72 7.12
CA TYR A 771 10.58 20.02 8.40
C TYR A 771 11.89 20.15 9.15
N SER A 772 11.85 19.94 10.46
CA SER A 772 13.03 19.65 11.25
C SER A 772 12.83 18.37 12.04
N LEU A 773 13.89 17.62 12.29
CA LEU A 773 13.87 16.43 13.14
C LEU A 773 14.97 16.54 14.17
N ARG A 774 14.72 16.13 15.41
CA ARG A 774 15.79 16.03 16.41
C ARG A 774 16.78 14.96 15.98
N GLY A 775 18.07 15.25 16.13
CA GLY A 775 19.16 14.42 15.66
C GLY A 775 20.20 14.14 16.73
N ALA A 776 20.59 12.87 16.83
CA ALA A 776 21.72 12.42 17.64
C ALA A 776 22.70 11.67 16.74
N GLY A 777 23.89 12.26 16.52
CA GLY A 777 24.88 11.71 15.60
C GLY A 777 26.29 11.58 16.17
N THR A 778 27.11 10.69 15.60
CA THR A 778 28.52 10.50 16.01
C THR A 778 29.48 11.52 15.38
N ALA A 779 29.17 12.02 14.18
CA ALA A 779 29.89 13.10 13.52
C ALA A 779 29.31 14.48 13.87
N ASP A 780 29.97 15.54 13.40
CA ASP A 780 29.47 16.92 13.50
C ASP A 780 28.51 17.30 12.37
N THR A 781 28.57 16.59 11.24
CA THR A 781 27.82 16.92 10.01
C THR A 781 27.31 15.68 9.31
N PHE A 782 26.05 15.71 8.87
CA PHE A 782 25.46 14.73 7.97
C PHE A 782 24.63 15.46 6.91
N SER A 783 24.65 14.95 5.68
CA SER A 783 23.81 15.45 4.60
C SER A 783 23.33 14.30 3.74
N MET A 784 22.08 14.36 3.30
CA MET A 784 21.53 13.42 2.33
C MET A 784 20.60 14.18 1.40
N ARG A 785 20.80 14.01 0.10
CA ARG A 785 19.90 14.54 -0.91
C ARG A 785 19.46 13.43 -1.85
N ARG A 786 18.22 13.54 -2.30
CA ARG A 786 17.64 12.71 -3.34
C ARG A 786 16.93 13.66 -4.29
N VAL A 787 17.68 14.06 -5.30
CA VAL A 787 17.16 14.76 -6.46
C VAL A 787 17.24 13.81 -7.65
N PRO A 788 16.29 13.86 -8.59
CA PRO A 788 16.45 13.18 -9.86
C PRO A 788 17.79 13.55 -10.49
N GLN A 789 18.53 12.57 -10.98
CA GLN A 789 19.82 12.77 -11.65
C GLN A 789 19.77 12.10 -13.01
N ALA A 790 20.23 12.82 -14.03
CA ALA A 790 20.32 12.29 -15.38
C ALA A 790 21.41 11.23 -15.47
N VAL A 791 21.10 10.10 -16.10
CA VAL A 791 22.06 9.04 -16.40
C VAL A 791 22.34 9.06 -17.90
N ILE A 792 23.47 9.67 -18.27
CA ILE A 792 23.91 9.70 -19.66
C ILE A 792 24.53 8.33 -19.99
N ARG A 793 23.77 7.46 -20.66
CA ARG A 793 24.23 6.16 -21.18
C ARG A 793 23.82 6.01 -22.64
N SER A 794 24.80 6.00 -23.53
CA SER A 794 24.62 5.68 -24.95
C SER A 794 24.49 4.17 -25.19
N GLY A 795 24.16 3.78 -26.42
CA GLY A 795 23.84 2.40 -26.82
C GLY A 795 22.34 2.17 -27.03
N GLY A 796 21.98 0.93 -27.35
CA GLY A 796 20.59 0.54 -27.59
C GLY A 796 19.75 0.55 -26.31
N ARG A 797 18.54 1.10 -26.38
CA ARG A 797 17.52 0.99 -25.34
C ARG A 797 16.81 -0.35 -25.45
N PRO A 798 16.90 -1.25 -24.45
CA PRO A 798 16.12 -2.50 -24.45
C PRO A 798 14.61 -2.23 -24.42
N PRO A 799 13.77 -3.20 -24.83
CA PRO A 799 12.33 -3.12 -24.63
C PRO A 799 12.01 -3.07 -23.13
N GLY A 800 11.29 -2.03 -22.69
CA GLY A 800 10.90 -1.83 -21.30
C GLY A 800 9.51 -2.38 -21.01
N VAL A 801 8.65 -2.52 -22.03
CA VAL A 801 7.24 -2.91 -21.85
C VAL A 801 6.70 -3.99 -22.78
N ALA A 802 7.59 -4.65 -23.54
CA ALA A 802 7.28 -5.87 -24.27
C ALA A 802 6.72 -6.96 -23.31
N GLY A 803 5.74 -7.72 -23.77
CA GLY A 803 4.96 -8.67 -22.98
C GLY A 803 3.81 -8.06 -22.17
N ARG A 804 3.78 -6.72 -22.01
CA ARG A 804 2.73 -6.01 -21.25
C ARG A 804 1.85 -5.12 -22.14
N PHE A 805 2.45 -4.24 -22.93
CA PHE A 805 1.72 -3.30 -23.80
C PHE A 805 1.57 -3.84 -25.23
N TYR A 806 2.49 -4.71 -25.63
CA TYR A 806 2.47 -5.46 -26.89
C TYR A 806 3.28 -6.76 -26.70
N PRO A 807 3.11 -7.80 -27.55
CA PRO A 807 3.81 -9.08 -27.44
C PRO A 807 5.33 -8.95 -27.45
N ASP A 808 6.00 -9.73 -26.61
CA ASP A 808 7.45 -9.92 -26.59
C ASP A 808 7.93 -10.92 -27.68
N ASP A 809 7.02 -11.75 -28.19
CA ASP A 809 7.25 -12.61 -29.34
C ASP A 809 7.20 -11.82 -30.67
N PRO A 810 8.26 -11.86 -31.50
CA PRO A 810 8.35 -11.11 -32.75
C PRO A 810 7.21 -11.37 -33.75
N ASP A 811 6.78 -12.63 -33.89
CA ASP A 811 5.76 -13.01 -34.87
C ASP A 811 4.37 -12.55 -34.42
N LYS A 812 4.07 -12.68 -33.11
CA LYS A 812 2.84 -12.14 -32.53
C LYS A 812 2.78 -10.63 -32.60
N LEU A 813 3.91 -9.94 -32.39
CA LEU A 813 3.97 -8.48 -32.52
C LEU A 813 3.66 -8.05 -33.96
N ALA A 814 4.30 -8.69 -34.95
CA ALA A 814 4.05 -8.41 -36.35
C ALA A 814 2.57 -8.63 -36.74
N GLN A 815 1.95 -9.70 -36.24
CA GLN A 815 0.52 -9.98 -36.44
C GLN A 815 -0.37 -8.92 -35.82
N GLN A 816 -0.08 -8.49 -34.58
CA GLN A 816 -0.88 -7.46 -33.91
C GLN A 816 -0.75 -6.10 -34.60
N VAL A 817 0.44 -5.72 -35.04
CA VAL A 817 0.66 -4.48 -35.82
C VAL A 817 -0.16 -4.52 -37.11
N GLN A 818 -0.11 -5.62 -37.86
CA GLN A 818 -0.93 -5.78 -39.07
C GLN A 818 -2.44 -5.69 -38.78
N ALA A 819 -2.90 -6.27 -37.66
CA ALA A 819 -4.29 -6.15 -37.23
C ALA A 819 -4.70 -4.70 -36.95
N CYS A 820 -3.83 -3.91 -36.30
CA CYS A 820 -4.09 -2.49 -36.03
C CYS A 820 -4.33 -1.70 -37.34
N PHE A 821 -3.50 -1.90 -38.37
CA PHE A 821 -3.67 -1.26 -39.68
C PHE A 821 -4.91 -1.77 -40.43
N ALA A 822 -5.22 -3.07 -40.33
CA ALA A 822 -6.44 -3.63 -40.93
C ALA A 822 -7.72 -3.07 -40.28
N ASP A 823 -7.70 -2.88 -38.96
CA ASP A 823 -8.82 -2.29 -38.20
C ASP A 823 -9.02 -0.82 -38.54
N ALA A 824 -7.93 -0.06 -38.64
CA ALA A 824 -7.95 1.32 -39.11
C ALA A 824 -8.53 1.45 -40.52
N ALA A 825 -8.11 0.59 -41.46
CA ALA A 825 -8.63 0.58 -42.82
C ALA A 825 -10.14 0.27 -42.86
N ARG A 826 -10.60 -0.66 -42.02
CA ARG A 826 -12.04 -0.98 -41.87
C ARG A 826 -12.87 0.18 -41.32
N ALA A 827 -12.28 1.02 -40.48
CA ALA A 827 -12.91 2.23 -39.94
C ALA A 827 -13.00 3.38 -40.97
N GLY A 828 -12.56 3.18 -42.22
CA GLY A 828 -12.65 4.18 -43.29
C GLY A 828 -11.49 5.18 -43.32
N THR A 829 -10.44 4.98 -42.52
CA THR A 829 -9.22 5.79 -42.56
C THR A 829 -8.27 5.24 -43.65
N SER A 830 -8.47 5.69 -44.89
CA SER A 830 -7.62 5.33 -46.03
C SER A 830 -7.43 6.55 -46.94
N SER A 831 -6.25 7.17 -46.88
CA SER A 831 -5.80 8.14 -47.88
C SER A 831 -4.29 8.08 -48.06
N THR A 832 -3.81 8.59 -49.19
CA THR A 832 -2.39 8.80 -49.47
C THR A 832 -1.79 9.78 -48.47
N GLY A 833 -0.61 9.46 -47.93
CA GLY A 833 0.08 10.26 -46.91
C GLY A 833 0.22 11.74 -47.30
N GLN A 834 -0.05 12.62 -46.34
CA GLN A 834 0.13 14.07 -46.47
C GLN A 834 1.22 14.54 -45.51
N ALA A 835 1.94 15.58 -45.90
CA ALA A 835 2.90 16.24 -45.03
C ALA A 835 2.16 17.06 -43.95
N TRP A 836 2.24 16.61 -42.70
CA TRP A 836 1.81 17.35 -41.51
C TRP A 836 3.00 17.51 -40.56
N PRO A 837 3.19 18.69 -39.94
CA PRO A 837 4.33 18.91 -39.05
C PRO A 837 4.18 18.22 -37.69
N ALA A 838 2.95 17.90 -37.26
CA ALA A 838 2.71 17.17 -36.03
C ALA A 838 1.46 16.27 -36.05
N ALA A 839 1.47 15.28 -35.18
CA ALA A 839 0.33 14.40 -34.91
C ALA A 839 0.24 14.03 -33.44
N MET A 840 -0.96 13.67 -32.97
CA MET A 840 -1.21 13.10 -31.65
C MET A 840 -1.74 11.68 -31.80
N VAL A 841 -1.16 10.74 -31.06
CA VAL A 841 -1.54 9.32 -31.03
C VAL A 841 -1.61 8.78 -29.59
N PRO A 842 -2.48 7.79 -29.32
CA PRO A 842 -2.64 7.18 -28.00
C PRO A 842 -1.66 6.03 -27.72
N HIS A 843 -1.18 5.92 -26.47
CA HIS A 843 -0.12 5.00 -26.04
C HIS A 843 -0.55 3.90 -25.06
N ALA A 844 -1.85 3.65 -24.91
CA ALA A 844 -2.31 2.40 -24.29
C ALA A 844 -1.80 1.16 -25.07
N GLY A 845 -1.87 -0.03 -24.45
CA GLY A 845 -1.40 -1.24 -25.12
C GLY A 845 -2.08 -1.45 -26.49
N LEU A 846 -1.33 -1.94 -27.49
CA LEU A 846 -1.75 -1.94 -28.90
C LEU A 846 -3.11 -2.61 -29.16
N ARG A 847 -3.53 -3.54 -28.29
CA ARG A 847 -4.85 -4.19 -28.37
C ARG A 847 -6.02 -3.23 -28.14
N PHE A 848 -5.79 -2.10 -27.49
CA PHE A 848 -6.81 -1.12 -27.12
C PHE A 848 -6.76 0.08 -28.06
N SER A 849 -5.62 0.76 -28.13
CA SER A 849 -5.47 2.04 -28.84
C SER A 849 -4.78 1.92 -30.20
N GLY A 850 -4.19 0.77 -30.51
CA GLY A 850 -3.33 0.58 -31.68
C GLY A 850 -4.03 0.88 -33.01
N ALA A 851 -5.33 0.61 -33.13
CA ALA A 851 -6.09 0.94 -34.33
C ALA A 851 -6.24 2.46 -34.55
N VAL A 852 -6.44 3.24 -33.47
CA VAL A 852 -6.52 4.71 -33.55
C VAL A 852 -5.16 5.31 -33.89
N ALA A 853 -4.09 4.81 -33.25
CA ALA A 853 -2.72 5.21 -33.56
C ALA A 853 -2.34 4.87 -35.02
N ALA A 854 -2.56 3.63 -35.46
CA ALA A 854 -2.26 3.17 -36.81
C ALA A 854 -3.04 3.95 -37.88
N GLY A 855 -4.33 4.23 -37.63
CA GLY A 855 -5.15 5.04 -38.54
C GLY A 855 -4.64 6.48 -38.68
N THR A 856 -4.16 7.08 -37.58
CA THR A 856 -3.58 8.42 -37.60
C THR A 856 -2.24 8.45 -38.33
N LEU A 857 -1.33 7.52 -38.01
CA LEU A 857 -0.01 7.43 -38.63
C LEU A 857 -0.09 7.11 -40.12
N SER A 858 -1.09 6.35 -40.58
CA SER A 858 -1.29 6.02 -42.00
C SER A 858 -1.59 7.23 -42.89
N LEU A 859 -2.04 8.34 -42.30
CA LEU A 859 -2.37 9.58 -43.03
C LEU A 859 -1.14 10.48 -43.22
N LEU A 860 0.00 10.15 -42.60
CA LEU A 860 1.21 10.96 -42.59
C LEU A 860 2.22 10.50 -43.64
N GLU A 861 2.90 11.46 -44.25
CA GLU A 861 4.23 11.24 -44.81
C GLU A 861 5.26 11.36 -43.68
N ILE A 862 5.80 10.23 -43.21
CA ILE A 862 6.75 10.21 -42.08
C ILE A 862 8.17 10.54 -42.61
N PRO A 863 8.81 11.64 -42.17
CA PRO A 863 10.17 12.01 -42.58
C PRO A 863 11.23 11.12 -41.93
N GLU A 864 12.49 11.29 -42.32
CA GLU A 864 13.63 10.51 -41.80
C GLU A 864 13.88 10.70 -40.29
N SER A 865 13.33 11.75 -39.67
CA SER A 865 13.49 12.03 -38.24
C SER A 865 12.14 12.29 -37.58
N VAL A 866 11.89 11.64 -36.44
CA VAL A 866 10.66 11.78 -35.65
C VAL A 866 11.05 12.10 -34.21
N ILE A 867 10.50 13.19 -33.67
CA ILE A 867 10.61 13.50 -32.24
C ILE A 867 9.28 13.12 -31.58
N ILE A 868 9.32 12.18 -30.64
CA ILE A 868 8.15 11.69 -29.91
C ILE A 868 8.14 12.32 -28.52
N PHE A 869 7.13 13.13 -28.22
CA PHE A 869 6.89 13.75 -26.93
C PHE A 869 5.86 12.92 -26.14
N GLY A 870 6.33 12.20 -25.14
CA GLY A 870 5.46 11.43 -24.24
C GLY A 870 5.41 12.04 -22.84
N PRO A 871 4.32 11.83 -22.08
CA PRO A 871 4.33 12.10 -20.65
C PRO A 871 5.27 11.14 -19.92
N LYS A 872 5.80 11.60 -18.79
CA LYS A 872 6.62 10.80 -17.89
C LYS A 872 5.76 10.18 -16.79
N HIS A 873 5.50 8.89 -16.89
CA HIS A 873 4.76 8.09 -15.90
C HIS A 873 5.65 7.51 -14.82
N THR A 874 6.94 7.33 -15.12
CA THR A 874 7.88 6.72 -14.18
C THR A 874 8.58 7.75 -13.27
N ARG A 875 8.94 7.33 -12.07
CA ARG A 875 9.77 8.12 -11.14
C ARG A 875 11.26 8.13 -11.46
N HIS A 876 11.68 7.39 -12.48
CA HIS A 876 13.07 7.18 -12.86
C HIS A 876 13.62 8.38 -13.62
N GLY A 877 14.85 8.78 -13.36
CA GLY A 877 15.48 9.91 -14.07
C GLY A 877 14.83 11.28 -13.84
N VAL A 878 15.37 12.29 -14.52
CA VAL A 878 14.96 13.71 -14.44
C VAL A 878 13.56 13.96 -15.00
N PRO A 879 12.85 15.02 -14.54
CA PRO A 879 11.48 15.28 -14.96
C PRO A 879 11.33 15.46 -16.48
N TRP A 880 12.24 16.19 -17.12
CA TRP A 880 12.20 16.53 -18.54
C TRP A 880 13.46 15.96 -19.18
N ALA A 881 13.32 14.90 -19.96
CA ALA A 881 14.45 14.14 -20.47
C ALA A 881 14.35 13.88 -21.97
N VAL A 882 15.51 13.81 -22.60
CA VAL A 882 15.67 13.34 -23.98
C VAL A 882 16.56 12.11 -24.02
N ALA A 883 16.16 11.13 -24.84
CA ALA A 883 16.78 9.83 -24.90
C ALA A 883 18.19 9.91 -25.52
N PRO A 884 19.26 9.46 -24.82
CA PRO A 884 20.63 9.47 -25.34
C PRO A 884 20.97 8.22 -26.18
N HIS A 885 19.97 7.45 -26.61
CA HIS A 885 20.14 6.11 -27.18
C HIS A 885 20.46 6.14 -28.67
N ASP A 886 21.36 5.24 -29.08
CA ASP A 886 21.74 5.06 -30.49
C ASP A 886 20.70 4.22 -31.27
N SER A 887 19.94 3.40 -30.55
CA SER A 887 18.85 2.59 -31.11
C SER A 887 17.77 2.30 -30.08
N TRP A 888 16.56 2.02 -30.56
CA TRP A 888 15.44 1.51 -29.80
C TRP A 888 15.23 0.04 -30.16
N GLN A 889 15.46 -0.87 -29.22
CA GLN A 889 15.31 -2.31 -29.44
C GLN A 889 13.85 -2.72 -29.29
N LEU A 890 13.34 -3.54 -30.22
CA LEU A 890 12.00 -4.13 -30.16
C LEU A 890 12.05 -5.62 -30.53
N PRO A 891 11.06 -6.42 -30.12
CA PRO A 891 10.86 -7.75 -30.68
C PRO A 891 10.76 -7.67 -32.22
N GLY A 892 11.54 -8.49 -32.93
CA GLY A 892 11.56 -8.48 -34.40
C GLY A 892 12.44 -7.39 -35.03
N GLY A 893 13.11 -6.57 -34.21
CA GLY A 893 14.28 -5.77 -34.56
C GLY A 893 14.22 -4.32 -34.09
N ASP A 894 15.28 -3.57 -34.40
CA ASP A 894 15.53 -2.25 -33.80
C ASP A 894 15.13 -1.09 -34.72
N MET A 895 14.88 0.09 -34.14
CA MET A 895 14.81 1.38 -34.85
C MET A 895 16.02 2.24 -34.47
N ALA A 896 16.50 3.07 -35.41
CA ALA A 896 17.62 3.98 -35.14
C ALA A 896 17.21 5.10 -34.17
N GLY A 897 18.10 5.46 -33.24
CA GLY A 897 18.00 6.70 -32.47
C GLY A 897 18.74 7.84 -33.17
N ASP A 898 18.49 9.08 -32.73
CA ASP A 898 19.28 10.26 -33.15
C ASP A 898 19.93 10.95 -31.94
N PRO A 899 21.05 10.41 -31.42
CA PRO A 899 21.72 10.94 -30.24
C PRO A 899 22.35 12.33 -30.46
N ASP A 900 22.59 12.72 -31.72
CA ASP A 900 23.15 14.04 -32.06
C ASP A 900 22.06 15.11 -31.97
N LEU A 901 20.88 14.85 -32.52
CA LEU A 901 19.71 15.72 -32.31
C LEU A 901 19.31 15.77 -30.84
N ALA A 902 19.34 14.64 -30.12
CA ALA A 902 19.08 14.60 -28.68
C ALA A 902 20.04 15.52 -27.90
N ARG A 903 21.34 15.49 -28.23
CA ARG A 903 22.35 16.36 -27.60
C ARG A 903 22.09 17.84 -27.90
N LEU A 904 21.79 18.16 -29.16
CA LEU A 904 21.45 19.53 -29.57
C LEU A 904 20.24 20.07 -28.80
N LEU A 905 19.20 19.26 -28.62
CA LEU A 905 18.02 19.63 -27.83
C LEU A 905 18.37 19.86 -26.36
N ALA A 906 19.13 18.97 -25.73
CA ALA A 906 19.53 19.12 -24.33
C ALA A 906 20.43 20.34 -24.09
N GLU A 907 21.28 20.71 -25.07
CA GLU A 907 22.13 21.90 -25.00
C GLU A 907 21.33 23.19 -25.19
N ALA A 908 20.32 23.18 -26.05
CA ALA A 908 19.55 24.38 -26.40
C ALA A 908 18.38 24.66 -25.44
N ILE A 909 17.78 23.63 -24.83
CA ILE A 909 16.54 23.75 -24.06
C ILE A 909 16.84 23.70 -22.56
N PRO A 910 16.68 24.81 -21.82
CA PRO A 910 16.92 24.82 -20.37
C PRO A 910 16.04 23.79 -19.62
N GLY A 911 16.67 22.97 -18.80
CA GLY A 911 16.00 21.94 -17.98
C GLY A 911 15.72 20.62 -18.70
N LEU A 912 16.04 20.49 -20.00
CA LEU A 912 16.01 19.21 -20.72
C LEU A 912 17.38 18.54 -20.63
N GLU A 913 17.43 17.32 -20.08
CA GLU A 913 18.70 16.59 -19.90
C GLU A 913 18.73 15.26 -20.68
N LEU A 914 19.93 14.86 -21.11
CA LEU A 914 20.16 13.52 -21.67
C LEU A 914 20.06 12.46 -20.57
N ASP A 915 19.03 11.62 -20.57
CA ASP A 915 18.81 10.67 -19.47
C ASP A 915 18.23 9.33 -19.92
N ALA A 916 19.08 8.30 -19.98
CA ALA A 916 18.68 6.94 -20.32
C ALA A 916 17.74 6.31 -19.27
N GLU A 917 17.88 6.68 -18.00
CA GLU A 917 17.11 6.09 -16.90
C GLU A 917 15.65 6.57 -16.93
N ALA A 918 15.41 7.82 -17.36
CA ALA A 918 14.06 8.35 -17.57
C ALA A 918 13.27 7.57 -18.63
N HIS A 919 13.95 6.94 -19.59
CA HIS A 919 13.34 6.18 -20.67
C HIS A 919 13.32 4.67 -20.44
N SER A 920 14.05 4.13 -19.46
CA SER A 920 14.32 2.68 -19.34
C SER A 920 13.06 1.82 -19.17
N GLN A 921 12.05 2.34 -18.47
CA GLN A 921 10.75 1.69 -18.26
C GLN A 921 9.56 2.56 -18.73
N GLU A 922 9.84 3.70 -19.37
CA GLU A 922 8.77 4.56 -19.88
C GLU A 922 8.17 4.00 -21.16
N HIS A 923 6.84 3.99 -21.23
CA HIS A 923 6.10 3.31 -22.28
C HIS A 923 5.53 4.26 -23.33
N ALA A 924 5.28 5.52 -22.98
CA ALA A 924 4.62 6.48 -23.85
C ALA A 924 5.30 6.63 -25.23
N ILE A 925 6.63 6.49 -25.29
CA ILE A 925 7.36 6.51 -26.57
C ILE A 925 7.43 5.11 -27.19
N GLU A 926 7.75 4.08 -26.39
CA GLU A 926 8.03 2.72 -26.86
C GLU A 926 6.83 2.08 -27.58
N VAL A 927 5.60 2.36 -27.12
CA VAL A 927 4.37 1.77 -27.68
C VAL A 927 4.11 2.22 -29.13
N GLU A 928 4.59 3.39 -29.53
CA GLU A 928 4.41 3.90 -30.89
C GLU A 928 5.38 3.26 -31.89
N LEU A 929 6.53 2.79 -31.41
CA LEU A 929 7.63 2.35 -32.26
C LEU A 929 7.30 1.15 -33.16
N PRO A 930 6.57 0.11 -32.72
CA PRO A 930 6.15 -0.98 -33.61
C PRO A 930 5.32 -0.51 -34.80
N LEU A 931 4.46 0.50 -34.62
CA LEU A 931 3.62 1.05 -35.69
C LEU A 931 4.45 1.93 -36.64
N ILE A 932 5.32 2.78 -36.10
CA ILE A 932 6.21 3.63 -36.91
C ILE A 932 7.18 2.77 -37.72
N ARG A 933 7.80 1.75 -37.12
CA ARG A 933 8.70 0.80 -37.80
C ARG A 933 8.02 0.13 -39.01
N HIS A 934 6.72 -0.16 -38.91
CA HIS A 934 5.96 -0.75 -40.01
C HIS A 934 5.82 0.18 -41.21
N LEU A 935 5.66 1.49 -40.97
CA LEU A 935 5.45 2.51 -42.00
C LEU A 935 6.76 3.12 -42.53
N ALA A 936 7.72 3.36 -41.63
CA ALA A 936 8.96 4.08 -41.89
C ALA A 936 10.13 3.42 -41.11
N PRO A 937 10.60 2.24 -41.54
CA PRO A 937 11.64 1.48 -40.83
C PRO A 937 12.99 2.20 -40.75
N GLU A 938 13.27 3.12 -41.69
CA GLU A 938 14.51 3.90 -41.75
C GLU A 938 14.44 5.21 -40.94
N ALA A 939 13.30 5.54 -40.33
CA ALA A 939 13.17 6.75 -39.53
C ALA A 939 14.02 6.66 -38.25
N LYS A 940 14.67 7.77 -37.91
CA LYS A 940 15.39 7.95 -36.65
C LYS A 940 14.47 8.54 -35.60
N ILE A 941 14.55 8.02 -34.38
CA ILE A 941 13.66 8.37 -33.28
C ILE A 941 14.40 9.14 -32.19
N VAL A 942 13.88 10.32 -31.85
CA VAL A 942 14.24 11.06 -30.64
C VAL A 942 13.06 10.99 -29.67
N GLY A 943 13.27 10.36 -28.52
CA GLY A 943 12.26 10.30 -27.47
C GLY A 943 12.45 11.44 -26.48
N VAL A 944 11.40 12.22 -26.23
CA VAL A 944 11.35 13.25 -25.18
C VAL A 944 10.25 12.90 -24.19
N VAL A 945 10.58 12.78 -22.91
CA VAL A 945 9.59 12.58 -21.84
C VAL A 945 9.41 13.85 -21.03
N VAL A 946 8.16 14.22 -20.80
CA VAL A 946 7.77 15.46 -20.12
C VAL A 946 7.05 15.12 -18.82
N GLY A 947 7.67 15.44 -17.70
CA GLY A 947 7.09 15.37 -16.36
C GLY A 947 6.23 16.60 -16.04
N ASN A 948 6.10 16.90 -14.75
CA ASN A 948 5.30 18.04 -14.29
C ASN A 948 5.87 19.39 -14.78
N GLY A 949 4.98 20.36 -15.02
CA GLY A 949 5.34 21.72 -15.44
C GLY A 949 4.15 22.67 -15.53
N ASP A 950 4.43 23.95 -15.75
CA ASP A 950 3.45 25.00 -16.01
C ASP A 950 3.53 25.54 -17.45
N LEU A 951 2.62 26.45 -17.79
CA LEU A 951 2.52 27.02 -19.13
C LEU A 951 3.78 27.79 -19.52
N ASP A 952 4.40 28.51 -18.58
CA ASP A 952 5.59 29.31 -18.83
C ASP A 952 6.80 28.42 -19.12
N SER A 953 6.93 27.32 -18.37
CA SER A 953 7.94 26.29 -18.64
C SER A 953 7.74 25.68 -20.02
N CYS A 954 6.50 25.35 -20.41
CA CYS A 954 6.20 24.81 -21.74
C CYS A 954 6.53 25.80 -22.86
N ARG A 955 6.26 27.10 -22.65
CA ARG A 955 6.60 28.17 -23.60
C ARG A 955 8.11 28.34 -23.74
N GLY A 956 8.86 28.32 -22.63
CA GLY A 956 10.32 28.36 -22.65
C GLY A 956 10.91 27.17 -23.41
N PHE A 957 10.35 25.97 -23.22
CA PHE A 957 10.71 24.79 -24.01
C PHE A 957 10.46 25.00 -25.50
N ALA A 958 9.22 25.38 -25.86
CA ALA A 958 8.79 25.52 -27.24
C ALA A 958 9.57 26.61 -28.01
N GLU A 959 9.99 27.68 -27.33
CA GLU A 959 10.84 28.72 -27.91
C GLU A 959 12.19 28.18 -28.35
N ASN A 960 12.88 27.47 -27.47
CA ASN A 960 14.19 26.91 -27.76
C ASN A 960 14.09 25.74 -28.75
N LEU A 961 13.03 24.93 -28.66
CA LEU A 961 12.76 23.88 -29.65
C LEU A 961 12.58 24.48 -31.05
N ALA A 962 11.78 25.53 -31.21
CA ALA A 962 11.58 26.19 -32.51
C ALA A 962 12.91 26.65 -33.13
N VAL A 963 13.79 27.24 -32.33
CA VAL A 963 15.13 27.67 -32.77
C VAL A 963 15.99 26.50 -33.24
N VAL A 964 15.95 25.36 -32.55
CA VAL A 964 16.65 24.14 -32.99
C VAL A 964 16.08 23.62 -34.30
N LEU A 965 14.76 23.54 -34.42
CA LEU A 965 14.09 23.00 -35.60
C LEU A 965 14.34 23.85 -36.86
N ASP A 966 14.49 25.17 -36.72
CA ASP A 966 14.79 26.08 -37.84
C ASP A 966 16.25 25.98 -38.33
N GLN A 967 17.13 25.28 -37.60
CA GLN A 967 18.51 25.00 -38.01
C GLN A 967 18.65 23.68 -38.77
N LEU A 968 17.60 22.85 -38.82
CA LEU A 968 17.62 21.56 -39.49
C LEU A 968 17.23 21.71 -40.97
N ASP A 969 17.96 21.03 -41.86
CA ASP A 969 17.68 21.03 -43.31
C ASP A 969 16.29 20.45 -43.62
N THR A 970 15.91 19.40 -42.90
CA THR A 970 14.59 18.77 -42.97
C THR A 970 13.96 18.75 -41.57
N PRO A 971 12.76 19.33 -41.39
CA PRO A 971 12.12 19.32 -40.09
C PRO A 971 11.63 17.91 -39.74
N PRO A 972 11.83 17.45 -38.49
CA PRO A 972 11.28 16.19 -38.02
C PRO A 972 9.76 16.27 -37.86
N LEU A 973 9.10 15.12 -37.88
CA LEU A 973 7.71 15.00 -37.44
C LEU A 973 7.67 15.12 -35.90
N LEU A 974 6.81 16.00 -35.39
CA LEU A 974 6.58 16.13 -33.94
C LEU A 974 5.38 15.26 -33.55
N LEU A 975 5.64 14.12 -32.91
CA LEU A 975 4.61 13.18 -32.49
C LEU A 975 4.28 13.37 -31.01
N ILE A 976 3.05 13.73 -30.70
CA ILE A 976 2.51 13.82 -29.34
C ILE A 976 1.96 12.44 -28.97
N SER A 977 2.46 11.86 -27.90
CA SER A 977 1.95 10.60 -27.35
C SER A 977 1.04 10.89 -26.16
N SER A 978 -0.26 10.63 -26.30
CA SER A 978 -1.27 10.92 -25.27
C SER A 978 -2.51 10.03 -25.36
N ASP A 979 -2.83 9.37 -24.25
CA ASP A 979 -4.21 8.98 -23.95
C ASP A 979 -5.01 10.18 -23.43
N MET A 980 -6.35 10.07 -23.43
CA MET A 980 -7.27 11.11 -22.99
C MET A 980 -7.65 10.90 -21.51
N ASN A 981 -8.92 11.07 -21.12
CA ASN A 981 -9.35 10.86 -19.75
C ASN A 981 -9.35 9.37 -19.36
N HIS A 982 -9.05 9.12 -18.09
CA HIS A 982 -8.96 7.83 -17.45
C HIS A 982 -10.06 7.65 -16.39
N PHE A 983 -10.59 6.43 -16.35
CA PHE A 983 -11.35 5.84 -15.25
C PHE A 983 -12.67 6.52 -14.90
N ALA A 984 -13.30 7.20 -15.86
CA ALA A 984 -14.72 7.58 -15.79
C ALA A 984 -15.61 6.54 -16.50
N THR A 985 -16.92 6.64 -16.35
CA THR A 985 -17.87 5.88 -17.18
C THR A 985 -17.72 6.28 -18.65
N ASP A 986 -18.07 5.40 -19.59
CA ASP A 986 -17.91 5.68 -21.03
C ASP A 986 -18.60 6.99 -21.46
N SER A 987 -19.79 7.27 -20.95
CA SER A 987 -20.52 8.51 -21.24
C SER A 987 -19.78 9.75 -20.73
N GLU A 988 -19.27 9.72 -19.51
CA GLU A 988 -18.55 10.84 -18.91
C GLU A 988 -17.16 11.01 -19.51
N ASN A 989 -16.47 9.91 -19.83
CA ASN A 989 -15.18 9.93 -20.49
C ASN A 989 -15.29 10.61 -21.86
N ARG A 990 -16.29 10.22 -22.66
CA ARG A 990 -16.58 10.87 -23.95
C ARG A 990 -16.86 12.36 -23.80
N ARG A 991 -17.61 12.76 -22.76
CA ARG A 991 -17.90 14.18 -22.50
C ARG A 991 -16.62 14.96 -22.18
N LEU A 992 -15.80 14.45 -21.26
CA LEU A 992 -14.55 15.09 -20.85
C LEU A 992 -13.53 15.14 -22.00
N ASP A 993 -13.38 14.03 -22.73
CA ASP A 993 -12.47 13.96 -23.88
C ASP A 993 -12.88 14.93 -24.98
N GLU A 994 -14.19 15.05 -25.25
CA GLU A 994 -14.71 16.01 -26.22
C GLU A 994 -14.42 17.46 -25.81
N LEU A 995 -14.42 17.79 -24.52
CA LEU A 995 -14.00 19.12 -24.04
C LEU A 995 -12.53 19.38 -24.35
N ALA A 996 -11.65 18.42 -24.06
CA ALA A 996 -10.22 18.54 -24.36
C ALA A 996 -9.95 18.63 -25.87
N LEU A 997 -10.60 17.78 -26.68
CA LEU A 997 -10.44 17.78 -28.13
C LEU A 997 -10.92 19.09 -28.75
N ARG A 998 -12.10 19.60 -28.34
CA ARG A 998 -12.58 20.91 -28.82
C ARG A 998 -11.66 22.06 -28.41
N ALA A 999 -11.05 21.98 -27.23
CA ALA A 999 -10.05 22.97 -26.83
C ALA A 999 -8.81 22.89 -27.73
N MET A 1000 -8.33 21.69 -28.07
CA MET A 1000 -7.21 21.48 -28.98
C MET A 1000 -7.52 21.95 -30.41
N GLU A 1001 -8.74 21.74 -30.90
CA GLU A 1001 -9.23 22.19 -32.22
C GLU A 1001 -9.28 23.72 -32.35
N THR A 1002 -9.28 24.45 -31.23
CA THR A 1002 -9.17 25.92 -31.29
C THR A 1002 -7.76 26.40 -31.61
N LEU A 1003 -6.78 25.49 -31.68
CA LEU A 1003 -5.37 25.78 -31.90
C LEU A 1003 -4.76 26.71 -30.82
N ASP A 1004 -5.40 26.83 -29.66
CA ASP A 1004 -4.93 27.59 -28.51
C ASP A 1004 -4.42 26.64 -27.40
N PRO A 1005 -3.08 26.51 -27.23
CA PRO A 1005 -2.50 25.64 -26.21
C PRO A 1005 -2.82 26.09 -24.78
N SER A 1006 -2.99 27.40 -24.54
CA SER A 1006 -3.34 27.92 -23.21
C SER A 1006 -4.77 27.53 -22.83
N ARG A 1007 -5.67 27.51 -23.81
CA ARG A 1007 -7.03 27.02 -23.64
C ARG A 1007 -7.07 25.52 -23.37
N LEU A 1008 -6.32 24.71 -24.12
CA LEU A 1008 -6.22 23.27 -23.85
C LEU A 1008 -5.78 22.98 -22.42
N LEU A 1009 -4.66 23.58 -21.98
CA LEU A 1009 -4.13 23.37 -20.63
C LEU A 1009 -5.13 23.79 -19.54
N ARG A 1010 -5.79 24.93 -19.74
CA ARG A 1010 -6.81 25.44 -18.81
C ARG A 1010 -8.01 24.50 -18.75
N THR A 1011 -8.57 24.12 -19.90
CA THR A 1011 -9.72 23.22 -19.97
C THR A 1011 -9.42 21.88 -19.27
N VAL A 1012 -8.26 21.30 -19.52
CA VAL A 1012 -7.83 20.04 -18.87
C VAL A 1012 -7.74 20.21 -17.35
N ARG A 1013 -7.11 21.29 -16.87
CA ARG A 1013 -6.95 21.55 -15.42
C ARG A 1013 -8.27 21.88 -14.71
N GLU A 1014 -9.06 22.79 -15.27
CA GLU A 1014 -10.33 23.23 -14.66
C GLU A 1014 -11.37 22.11 -14.60
N ASN A 1015 -11.35 21.18 -15.57
CA ASN A 1015 -12.28 20.06 -15.62
C ASN A 1015 -11.70 18.76 -15.03
N ASN A 1016 -10.50 18.81 -14.42
CA ASN A 1016 -9.78 17.63 -13.89
C ASN A 1016 -9.68 16.47 -14.89
N ILE A 1017 -9.45 16.77 -16.16
CA ILE A 1017 -9.31 15.76 -17.21
C ILE A 1017 -7.94 15.10 -17.03
N SER A 1018 -7.92 13.78 -16.89
CA SER A 1018 -6.69 13.01 -16.66
C SER A 1018 -5.92 12.70 -17.96
N MET A 1019 -5.94 13.63 -18.92
CA MET A 1019 -5.19 13.54 -20.17
C MET A 1019 -3.69 13.53 -19.88
N CYS A 1020 -3.03 12.40 -20.11
CA CYS A 1020 -1.64 12.20 -19.69
C CYS A 1020 -0.67 13.09 -20.48
N GLY A 1021 -0.85 13.24 -21.79
CA GLY A 1021 0.03 14.00 -22.68
C GLY A 1021 -0.35 15.47 -22.90
N VAL A 1022 -1.06 16.12 -21.96
CA VAL A 1022 -1.45 17.54 -22.11
C VAL A 1022 -0.24 18.48 -22.24
N LEU A 1023 0.82 18.28 -21.45
CA LEU A 1023 2.03 19.13 -21.54
C LEU A 1023 2.81 18.88 -22.84
N PRO A 1024 3.06 17.62 -23.27
CA PRO A 1024 3.52 17.32 -24.62
C PRO A 1024 2.73 18.04 -25.73
N ALA A 1025 1.39 18.00 -25.68
CA ALA A 1025 0.54 18.65 -26.66
C ALA A 1025 0.72 20.18 -26.65
N VAL A 1026 0.74 20.79 -25.47
CA VAL A 1026 0.97 22.23 -25.29
C VAL A 1026 2.33 22.65 -25.86
N ILE A 1027 3.41 21.91 -25.57
CA ILE A 1027 4.76 22.20 -26.08
C ILE A 1027 4.78 22.16 -27.60
N VAL A 1028 4.21 21.13 -28.22
CA VAL A 1028 4.19 20.98 -29.68
C VAL A 1028 3.36 22.08 -30.34
N MET A 1029 2.14 22.35 -29.85
CA MET A 1029 1.30 23.44 -30.37
C MET A 1029 1.98 24.82 -30.24
N GLU A 1030 2.56 25.12 -29.08
CA GLU A 1030 3.33 26.35 -28.83
C GLU A 1030 4.56 26.46 -29.75
N THR A 1031 5.20 25.34 -30.11
CA THR A 1031 6.33 25.29 -31.06
C THR A 1031 5.85 25.60 -32.47
N LEU A 1032 4.75 24.99 -32.90
CA LEU A 1032 4.18 25.23 -34.23
C LEU A 1032 3.69 26.68 -34.39
N ILE A 1033 3.07 27.27 -33.36
CA ILE A 1033 2.67 28.69 -33.37
C ILE A 1033 3.89 29.59 -33.62
N ARG A 1034 5.01 29.36 -32.91
CA ARG A 1034 6.23 30.16 -33.07
C ARG A 1034 6.83 30.07 -34.46
N ARG A 1035 6.71 28.90 -35.10
CA ARG A 1035 7.18 28.66 -36.48
C ARG A 1035 6.16 29.09 -37.55
N GLY A 1036 4.99 29.60 -37.16
CA GLY A 1036 3.91 29.95 -38.09
C GLY A 1036 3.29 28.75 -38.81
N ALA A 1037 3.37 27.56 -38.20
CA ALA A 1037 2.98 26.27 -38.77
C ALA A 1037 1.80 25.62 -38.02
N LEU A 1038 0.97 26.42 -37.34
CA LEU A 1038 -0.29 25.98 -36.73
C LEU A 1038 -1.45 26.85 -37.25
N SER A 1039 -2.18 26.33 -38.23
CA SER A 1039 -3.27 27.00 -38.94
C SER A 1039 -4.48 26.10 -39.20
N GLN A 1040 -4.32 24.78 -39.07
CA GLN A 1040 -5.32 23.76 -39.33
C GLN A 1040 -5.15 22.56 -38.39
N HIS A 1041 -6.21 21.78 -38.28
CA HIS A 1041 -6.22 20.52 -37.57
C HIS A 1041 -7.09 19.49 -38.30
N LEU A 1042 -6.85 18.21 -38.02
CA LEU A 1042 -7.73 17.13 -38.44
C LEU A 1042 -7.85 16.10 -37.31
N ARG A 1043 -9.05 15.89 -36.79
CA ARG A 1043 -9.33 14.78 -35.88
C ARG A 1043 -9.47 13.50 -36.71
N THR A 1044 -8.63 12.50 -36.47
CA THR A 1044 -8.51 11.29 -37.30
C THR A 1044 -9.30 10.12 -36.74
N GLY A 1045 -9.54 10.09 -35.43
CA GLY A 1045 -10.30 9.04 -34.78
C GLY A 1045 -10.52 9.29 -33.29
N TYR A 1046 -11.52 8.62 -32.74
CA TYR A 1046 -11.79 8.58 -31.30
C TYR A 1046 -12.40 7.23 -30.93
N ALA A 1047 -11.93 6.64 -29.84
CA ALA A 1047 -12.46 5.41 -29.25
C ALA A 1047 -12.23 5.43 -27.73
N THR A 1048 -12.80 4.46 -27.03
CA THR A 1048 -12.46 4.20 -25.63
C THR A 1048 -12.06 2.74 -25.43
N SER A 1049 -11.66 2.36 -24.22
CA SER A 1049 -11.43 0.96 -23.89
C SER A 1049 -12.71 0.11 -23.93
N ALA A 1050 -13.91 0.70 -23.81
CA ALA A 1050 -15.17 -0.04 -23.83
C ALA A 1050 -15.40 -0.78 -25.15
N GLU A 1051 -14.95 -0.22 -26.28
CA GLU A 1051 -15.03 -0.87 -27.59
C GLU A 1051 -14.25 -2.19 -27.64
N THR A 1052 -13.19 -2.32 -26.83
CA THR A 1052 -12.40 -3.56 -26.73
C THR A 1052 -12.87 -4.48 -25.60
N THR A 1053 -13.21 -3.93 -24.43
CA THR A 1053 -13.51 -4.72 -23.21
C THR A 1053 -14.99 -5.06 -23.06
N GLY A 1054 -15.89 -4.30 -23.67
CA GLY A 1054 -17.33 -4.33 -23.41
C GLY A 1054 -17.75 -3.70 -22.07
N ASP A 1055 -16.80 -3.20 -21.27
CA ASP A 1055 -17.06 -2.56 -19.96
C ASP A 1055 -17.11 -1.05 -20.12
N SER A 1056 -18.27 -0.46 -19.84
CA SER A 1056 -18.53 0.99 -19.90
C SER A 1056 -18.50 1.69 -18.54
N SER A 1057 -18.25 0.95 -17.45
CA SER A 1057 -18.27 1.51 -16.10
C SER A 1057 -17.00 2.31 -15.76
N ARG A 1058 -15.88 1.96 -16.39
CA ARG A 1058 -14.57 2.57 -16.14
C ARG A 1058 -13.67 2.41 -17.36
N VAL A 1059 -13.50 3.48 -18.15
CA VAL A 1059 -12.81 3.42 -19.44
C VAL A 1059 -11.62 4.36 -19.53
N VAL A 1060 -10.79 4.18 -20.55
CA VAL A 1060 -9.76 5.16 -20.98
C VAL A 1060 -10.09 5.61 -22.40
N GLY A 1061 -9.91 6.89 -22.70
CA GLY A 1061 -10.18 7.48 -24.00
C GLY A 1061 -8.94 7.54 -24.90
N TYR A 1062 -9.13 7.31 -26.20
CA TYR A 1062 -8.08 7.29 -27.21
C TYR A 1062 -8.47 8.19 -28.37
N ALA A 1063 -7.60 9.13 -28.73
CA ALA A 1063 -7.87 10.07 -29.82
C ALA A 1063 -6.65 10.21 -30.73
N GLY A 1064 -6.94 10.39 -32.02
CA GLY A 1064 -5.96 10.72 -33.04
C GLY A 1064 -6.19 12.12 -33.59
N MET A 1065 -5.12 12.88 -33.79
CA MET A 1065 -5.22 14.25 -34.34
C MET A 1065 -3.99 14.61 -35.17
N LEU A 1066 -4.17 15.37 -36.25
CA LEU A 1066 -3.10 16.02 -37.01
C LEU A 1066 -3.14 17.53 -36.77
N LEU A 1067 -1.98 18.16 -36.69
CA LEU A 1067 -1.80 19.59 -36.42
C LEU A 1067 -0.79 20.19 -37.41
N GLY A 1068 -1.13 21.32 -38.03
CA GLY A 1068 -0.26 21.98 -39.02
C GLY A 1068 -0.76 23.30 -39.51
#